data_AF-A0A7J5XXX3-F1
#
_entry.id   AF-A0A7J5XXX3-F1
#
_cell.length_a   1.000
_cell.length_b   1.000
_cell.length_c   1.000
_cell.angle_alpha   90.00
_cell.angle_beta   90.00
_cell.angle_gamma   90.00
#
_symmetry.space_group_name_H-M   'P 1'
#
loop_
_entity.id
_entity.type
_entity.pdbx_description
1 polymer ?
#
loop_
_entity_poly.entity_id
_entity_poly.type
_entity_poly.pdbx_seq_one_letter_code
_entity_poly.pdbx_strand_id
1 'polypeptide(L)'
;MDLPCIQWQDYVAQKWTVLDPELKEKFTTLLEIDDVFKCSLTLTTQEDLDFVQSISAAYSLQKEAQQAAKCRERGNSSFKIRDFTTAALHYSQGICVNPLSSEQLSLCYANRSAALYHLQHYQDSLQDIDRALKHGYPSHLSHKLEERRIQCLRHLSVDQKGKDNPASKNPTDGGKGTSVGPLSFGICPQAAVGFSPEKGRHLVAAERIAAGEVLLHDRPYSCVLIPGMEEVQGKGGTQDAEGGVEHRRCHRCLTETLSPVPCEGCSYTRYCSTSCQRDAWEEHHRWECSLGADLMVMGVMSQLALRVTLKAGLKNIQMAKEPIRNEHTEPESRDSKLPDPCASHYGDTYRSVFHLQHHLNRHSPCVRFLSAITIATLYLKLSKAGPPPASWDLSRPLQANSHPPDEEGGIGAAWNSELWLMGSVVLRHMLQLRCNAQAIITLQDTGAENSPVQSSREIRIATAMFPTLSLLNHSCCPNTSLAFSTGTHLSADFSESVAEKRSKASGVTVAVRAAKDISPGQEILHCYGPHSRRMATQERQRLLQEQYYFLCQCEACTLQQQSEEEDGSEGRLQCSSVGGNPQSGLLCGECKGSLNRSSEERGKGFICSQASCGHCVALSEVNQRLQEIKQDLKKAVDLMERERPDEALRLLRRTQSPSALSLAETHPLQGELEDATARAYATMGDWSSAASHLERSAVAIGNQYGEEALNWVDNSSN
;
A
#
# COMPACT_ATOMS: atom_id res chain seq x y z
N MET A 1 -8.76 -9.92 1.95
CA MET A 1 -8.66 -9.04 3.14
C MET A 1 -9.34 -7.69 2.95
N ASP A 2 -9.42 -7.15 1.73
CA ASP A 2 -10.15 -5.89 1.50
C ASP A 2 -11.65 -6.02 1.80
N LEU A 3 -12.26 -7.10 1.29
CA LEU A 3 -13.65 -7.49 1.59
C LEU A 3 -13.73 -8.29 2.89
N PRO A 4 -14.94 -8.44 3.47
CA PRO A 4 -15.17 -9.32 4.61
C PRO A 4 -14.64 -10.76 4.39
N CYS A 5 -14.46 -11.53 5.46
CA CYS A 5 -14.08 -12.93 5.34
C CYS A 5 -15.11 -13.74 4.54
N ILE A 6 -14.68 -14.86 3.95
CA ILE A 6 -15.52 -15.69 3.07
C ILE A 6 -16.77 -16.17 3.81
N GLN A 7 -16.65 -16.58 5.08
CA GLN A 7 -17.79 -17.03 5.87
C GLN A 7 -18.89 -15.97 5.99
N TRP A 8 -18.53 -14.69 6.16
CA TRP A 8 -19.49 -13.59 6.19
C TRP A 8 -20.09 -13.33 4.81
N GLN A 9 -19.28 -13.35 3.76
CA GLN A 9 -19.76 -13.18 2.38
C GLN A 9 -20.78 -14.24 2.00
N ASP A 10 -20.50 -15.51 2.30
CA ASP A 10 -21.38 -16.64 2.01
C ASP A 10 -22.70 -16.54 2.79
N TYR A 11 -22.63 -16.16 4.08
CA TYR A 11 -23.82 -15.93 4.91
C TYR A 11 -24.72 -14.83 4.34
N VAL A 12 -24.14 -13.69 3.95
CA VAL A 12 -24.92 -12.58 3.38
C VAL A 12 -25.43 -12.92 1.97
N ALA A 13 -24.68 -13.70 1.18
CA ALA A 13 -25.13 -14.20 -0.12
C ALA A 13 -26.32 -15.18 0.02
N GLN A 14 -26.30 -16.05 1.03
CA GLN A 14 -27.43 -16.91 1.35
C GLN A 14 -28.64 -16.08 1.78
N LYS A 15 -28.45 -15.08 2.66
CA LYS A 15 -29.49 -14.13 3.06
C LYS A 15 -30.11 -13.41 1.86
N TRP A 16 -29.29 -12.97 0.90
CA TRP A 16 -29.75 -12.39 -0.36
C TRP A 16 -30.57 -13.37 -1.19
N THR A 17 -30.17 -14.64 -1.24
CA THR A 17 -30.85 -15.67 -2.04
C THR A 17 -32.25 -15.97 -1.52
N VAL A 18 -32.42 -16.03 -0.20
CA VAL A 18 -33.73 -16.35 0.44
C VAL A 18 -34.59 -15.13 0.75
N LEU A 19 -34.10 -13.91 0.50
CA LEU A 19 -34.86 -12.68 0.72
C LEU A 19 -36.16 -12.69 -0.10
N ASP A 20 -37.24 -12.17 0.47
CA ASP A 20 -38.52 -12.03 -0.21
C ASP A 20 -38.38 -11.29 -1.56
N PRO A 21 -39.00 -11.76 -2.66
CA PRO A 21 -38.86 -11.15 -3.97
C PRO A 21 -39.25 -9.67 -4.03
N GLU A 22 -40.31 -9.24 -3.33
CA GLU A 22 -40.75 -7.84 -3.30
C GLU A 22 -39.72 -6.98 -2.58
N LEU A 23 -39.14 -7.50 -1.49
CA LEU A 23 -38.05 -6.82 -0.79
C LEU A 23 -36.76 -6.75 -1.62
N LYS A 24 -36.44 -7.78 -2.42
CA LYS A 24 -35.31 -7.72 -3.36
C LYS A 24 -35.53 -6.63 -4.39
N GLU A 25 -36.70 -6.57 -5.01
CA GLU A 25 -37.05 -5.54 -6.00
C GLU A 25 -37.04 -4.14 -5.39
N LYS A 26 -37.60 -3.98 -4.19
CA LYS A 26 -37.52 -2.73 -3.44
C LYS A 26 -36.07 -2.32 -3.20
N PHE A 27 -35.20 -3.24 -2.77
CA PHE A 27 -33.80 -2.92 -2.48
C PHE A 27 -33.03 -2.53 -3.76
N THR A 28 -33.22 -3.25 -4.86
CA THR A 28 -32.48 -2.99 -6.11
C THR A 28 -32.82 -1.64 -6.74
N THR A 29 -34.06 -1.17 -6.56
CA THR A 29 -34.57 0.10 -7.11
C THR A 29 -34.12 1.34 -6.33
N LEU A 30 -33.58 1.21 -5.12
CA LEU A 30 -33.07 2.34 -4.33
C LEU A 30 -31.82 2.94 -5.01
N LEU A 31 -31.79 4.27 -5.20
CA LEU A 31 -30.69 4.97 -5.87
C LEU A 31 -29.91 5.91 -4.93
N GLU A 32 -30.40 6.11 -3.72
CA GLU A 32 -29.78 6.96 -2.70
C GLU A 32 -29.16 6.13 -1.58
N ILE A 33 -27.94 6.50 -1.17
CA ILE A 33 -27.19 5.76 -0.13
C ILE A 33 -27.96 5.74 1.19
N ASP A 34 -28.58 6.87 1.54
CA ASP A 34 -29.35 7.01 2.78
C ASP A 34 -30.54 6.02 2.80
N ASP A 35 -31.20 5.82 1.67
CA ASP A 35 -32.33 4.89 1.55
C ASP A 35 -31.87 3.44 1.53
N VAL A 36 -30.78 3.13 0.81
CA VAL A 36 -30.16 1.80 0.82
C VAL A 36 -29.77 1.41 2.24
N PHE A 37 -29.13 2.31 2.98
CA PHE A 37 -28.72 2.05 4.36
C PHE A 37 -29.93 1.84 5.28
N LYS A 38 -30.94 2.71 5.22
CA LYS A 38 -32.17 2.55 6.03
C LYS A 38 -32.87 1.23 5.73
N CYS A 39 -32.99 0.86 4.45
CA CYS A 39 -33.58 -0.41 4.07
C CYS A 39 -32.76 -1.57 4.63
N SER A 40 -31.44 -1.58 4.46
CA SER A 40 -30.59 -2.63 5.03
C SER A 40 -30.65 -2.71 6.55
N LEU A 41 -30.74 -1.58 7.25
CA LEU A 41 -30.88 -1.55 8.70
C LEU A 41 -32.16 -2.27 9.15
N THR A 42 -33.26 -2.19 8.40
CA THR A 42 -34.50 -2.95 8.68
C THR A 42 -34.38 -4.44 8.36
N LEU A 43 -33.43 -4.83 7.51
CA LEU A 43 -33.17 -6.22 7.13
C LEU A 43 -32.12 -6.90 8.03
N THR A 44 -31.37 -6.12 8.82
CA THR A 44 -30.38 -6.63 9.75
C THR A 44 -31.05 -7.12 11.04
N THR A 45 -30.76 -8.35 11.44
CA THR A 45 -31.36 -9.06 12.57
C THR A 45 -30.33 -9.35 13.65
N GLN A 46 -30.79 -9.87 14.80
CA GLN A 46 -29.89 -10.33 15.87
C GLN A 46 -29.06 -11.54 15.43
N GLU A 47 -29.57 -12.40 14.55
CA GLU A 47 -28.82 -13.53 13.97
C GLU A 47 -27.57 -13.06 13.21
N ASP A 48 -27.67 -11.93 12.48
CA ASP A 48 -26.53 -11.36 11.78
C ASP A 48 -25.42 -10.95 12.77
N LEU A 49 -25.81 -10.37 13.91
CA LEU A 49 -24.88 -9.95 14.97
C LEU A 49 -24.22 -11.15 15.65
N ASP A 50 -25.00 -12.19 15.95
CA ASP A 50 -24.54 -13.41 16.60
C ASP A 50 -23.60 -14.20 15.67
N PHE A 51 -23.89 -14.23 14.38
CA PHE A 51 -23.06 -14.89 13.38
C PHE A 51 -21.68 -14.21 13.26
N VAL A 52 -21.63 -12.88 13.17
CA VAL A 52 -20.35 -12.14 13.22
C VAL A 52 -19.61 -12.42 14.52
N GLN A 53 -20.32 -12.42 15.66
CA GLN A 53 -19.71 -12.70 16.96
C GLN A 53 -19.05 -14.09 16.97
N SER A 54 -19.70 -15.09 16.39
CA SER A 54 -19.19 -16.46 16.30
C SER A 54 -17.89 -16.56 15.48
N ILE A 55 -17.81 -15.84 14.36
CA ILE A 55 -16.60 -15.82 13.51
C ILE A 55 -15.50 -14.99 14.18
N SER A 56 -15.86 -13.86 14.78
CA SER A 56 -14.92 -12.93 15.42
C SER A 56 -14.19 -13.55 16.61
N ALA A 57 -14.77 -14.57 17.26
CA ALA A 57 -14.18 -15.24 18.41
C ALA A 57 -12.78 -15.85 18.11
N ALA A 58 -12.51 -16.19 16.85
CA ALA A 58 -11.20 -16.68 16.41
C ALA A 58 -10.11 -15.58 16.43
N TYR A 59 -10.49 -14.31 16.45
CA TYR A 59 -9.60 -13.14 16.39
C TYR A 59 -9.55 -12.41 17.73
N SER A 60 -9.55 -13.14 18.86
CA SER A 60 -9.50 -12.51 20.19
C SER A 60 -8.33 -11.54 20.30
N LEU A 61 -8.64 -10.27 20.61
CA LEU A 61 -7.65 -9.20 20.80
C LEU A 61 -7.44 -8.86 22.27
N GLN A 62 -7.74 -9.82 23.14
CA GLN A 62 -7.49 -9.69 24.57
C GLN A 62 -5.99 -9.76 24.86
N LYS A 63 -5.61 -9.18 25.99
CA LYS A 63 -4.24 -9.19 26.49
C LYS A 63 -4.07 -10.36 27.45
N GLU A 64 -3.06 -11.18 27.22
CA GLU A 64 -2.81 -12.42 27.93
C GLU A 64 -1.34 -12.51 28.37
N ALA A 65 -1.13 -12.66 29.69
CA ALA A 65 0.21 -12.76 30.26
C ALA A 65 0.97 -14.01 29.75
N GLN A 66 0.27 -15.12 29.49
CA GLN A 66 0.87 -16.33 28.94
C GLN A 66 1.42 -16.11 27.52
N GLN A 67 0.68 -15.40 26.66
CA GLN A 67 1.14 -15.07 25.33
C GLN A 67 2.33 -14.09 25.38
N ALA A 68 2.33 -13.15 26.32
CA ALA A 68 3.46 -12.26 26.54
C ALA A 68 4.74 -13.02 26.92
N ALA A 69 4.63 -14.02 27.80
CA ALA A 69 5.75 -14.87 28.19
C ALA A 69 6.33 -15.64 26.98
N LYS A 70 5.48 -16.23 26.14
CA LYS A 70 5.90 -16.92 24.90
C LYS A 70 6.64 -15.99 23.94
N CYS A 71 6.16 -14.75 23.77
CA CYS A 71 6.82 -13.76 22.92
C CYS A 71 8.18 -13.36 23.51
N ARG A 72 8.27 -13.18 24.83
CA ARG A 72 9.54 -12.90 25.52
C ARG A 72 10.55 -14.05 25.34
N GLU A 73 10.11 -15.30 25.45
CA GLU A 73 10.96 -16.47 25.24
C GLU A 73 11.50 -16.56 23.81
N ARG A 74 10.65 -16.31 22.81
CA ARG A 74 11.08 -16.17 21.41
C ARG A 74 12.11 -15.07 21.24
N GLY A 75 11.88 -13.90 21.84
CA GLY A 75 12.83 -12.80 21.85
C GLY A 75 14.17 -13.17 22.50
N ASN A 76 14.14 -13.93 23.59
CA ASN A 76 15.37 -14.42 24.24
C ASN A 76 16.15 -15.38 23.33
N SER A 77 15.45 -16.23 22.57
CA SER A 77 16.09 -17.13 21.60
C SER A 77 16.79 -16.36 20.47
N SER A 78 16.11 -15.37 19.87
CA SER A 78 16.72 -14.48 18.86
C SER A 78 17.89 -13.68 19.43
N PHE A 79 17.76 -13.19 20.66
CA PHE A 79 18.82 -12.44 21.33
C PHE A 79 20.09 -13.29 21.54
N LYS A 80 19.94 -14.58 21.88
CA LYS A 80 21.09 -15.49 22.07
C LYS A 80 21.89 -15.72 20.80
N ILE A 81 21.24 -15.73 19.63
CA ILE A 81 21.90 -15.84 18.33
C ILE A 81 22.36 -14.49 17.77
N ARG A 82 22.26 -13.41 18.58
CA ARG A 82 22.63 -12.02 18.23
C ARG A 82 21.79 -11.39 17.12
N ASP A 83 20.64 -11.98 16.80
CA ASP A 83 19.61 -11.33 16.01
C ASP A 83 18.80 -10.39 16.90
N PHE A 84 19.38 -9.20 17.12
CA PHE A 84 18.79 -8.18 17.99
C PHE A 84 17.55 -7.53 17.38
N THR A 85 17.46 -7.45 16.05
CA THR A 85 16.30 -6.91 15.35
C THR A 85 15.09 -7.77 15.65
N THR A 86 15.15 -9.08 15.33
CA THR A 86 14.05 -10.02 15.59
C THR A 86 13.75 -10.15 17.09
N ALA A 87 14.78 -10.11 17.95
CA ALA A 87 14.57 -10.05 19.39
C ALA A 87 13.70 -8.85 19.80
N ALA A 88 14.01 -7.65 19.29
CA ALA A 88 13.24 -6.44 19.56
C ALA A 88 11.78 -6.53 19.08
N LEU A 89 11.49 -7.18 17.94
CA LEU A 89 10.09 -7.40 17.52
C LEU A 89 9.36 -8.35 18.46
N HIS A 90 9.97 -9.49 18.80
CA HIS A 90 9.35 -10.46 19.70
C HIS A 90 9.05 -9.84 21.07
N TYR A 91 9.96 -9.04 21.63
CA TYR A 91 9.69 -8.31 22.87
C TYR A 91 8.58 -7.26 22.68
N SER A 92 8.53 -6.57 21.55
CA SER A 92 7.46 -5.61 21.23
C SER A 92 6.09 -6.26 21.10
N GLN A 93 6.00 -7.42 20.46
CA GLN A 93 4.77 -8.23 20.46
C GLN A 93 4.38 -8.62 21.88
N GLY A 94 5.34 -9.06 22.69
CA GLY A 94 5.15 -9.38 24.11
C GLY A 94 4.63 -8.21 24.94
N ILE A 95 5.02 -6.98 24.62
CA ILE A 95 4.52 -5.74 25.24
C ILE A 95 3.06 -5.47 24.80
N CYS A 96 2.74 -5.65 23.52
CA CYS A 96 1.39 -5.40 22.99
C CYS A 96 0.34 -6.33 23.57
N VAL A 97 0.67 -7.62 23.76
CA VAL A 97 -0.26 -8.63 24.29
C VAL A 97 -0.33 -8.63 25.82
N ASN A 98 0.44 -7.79 26.53
CA ASN A 98 0.56 -7.88 27.99
C ASN A 98 -0.54 -7.10 28.74
N PRO A 99 -1.19 -7.71 29.74
CA PRO A 99 -1.97 -6.96 30.73
C PRO A 99 -1.08 -6.00 31.53
N LEU A 100 -1.61 -4.82 31.88
CA LEU A 100 -0.87 -3.78 32.63
C LEU A 100 -0.38 -4.25 34.01
N SER A 101 -1.07 -5.22 34.63
CA SER A 101 -0.79 -5.76 35.96
C SER A 101 0.24 -6.89 35.98
N SER A 102 0.71 -7.34 34.82
CA SER A 102 1.60 -8.50 34.70
C SER A 102 3.07 -8.10 34.87
N GLU A 103 3.81 -8.85 35.70
CA GLU A 103 5.26 -8.72 35.84
C GLU A 103 5.98 -8.88 34.49
N GLN A 104 5.41 -9.69 33.57
CA GLN A 104 5.95 -9.90 32.23
C GLN A 104 6.14 -8.58 31.46
N LEU A 105 5.33 -7.56 31.73
CA LEU A 105 5.41 -6.28 31.02
C LEU A 105 6.75 -5.58 31.30
N SER A 106 7.14 -5.51 32.57
CA SER A 106 8.43 -4.95 32.98
C SER A 106 9.61 -5.73 32.38
N LEU A 107 9.50 -7.06 32.34
CA LEU A 107 10.54 -7.94 31.79
C LEU A 107 10.68 -7.78 30.27
N CYS A 108 9.57 -7.64 29.52
CA CYS A 108 9.64 -7.40 28.09
C CYS A 108 10.28 -6.05 27.76
N TYR A 109 9.96 -4.96 28.49
CA TYR A 109 10.64 -3.67 28.34
C TYR A 109 12.13 -3.76 28.68
N ALA A 110 12.48 -4.44 29.78
CA ALA A 110 13.87 -4.64 30.17
C ALA A 110 14.68 -5.45 29.13
N ASN A 111 14.06 -6.44 28.49
CA ASN A 111 14.72 -7.22 27.45
C ASN A 111 14.78 -6.47 26.11
N ARG A 112 13.73 -5.71 25.74
CA ARG A 112 13.74 -4.87 24.54
C ARG A 112 14.77 -3.76 24.61
N SER A 113 14.93 -3.09 25.75
CA SER A 113 16.01 -2.11 25.92
C SER A 113 17.41 -2.70 25.73
N ALA A 114 17.61 -3.99 26.04
CA ALA A 114 18.87 -4.69 25.77
C ALA A 114 19.10 -4.85 24.26
N ALA A 115 18.08 -5.30 23.53
CA ALA A 115 18.16 -5.45 22.08
C ALA A 115 18.38 -4.09 21.39
N LEU A 116 17.61 -3.07 21.78
CA LEU A 116 17.74 -1.70 21.27
C LEU A 116 19.12 -1.10 21.54
N TYR A 117 19.72 -1.37 22.70
CA TYR A 117 21.09 -0.94 22.99
C TYR A 117 22.10 -1.53 21.99
N HIS A 118 22.01 -2.83 21.69
CA HIS A 118 22.89 -3.47 20.70
C HIS A 118 22.64 -2.99 19.28
N LEU A 119 21.42 -2.56 18.97
CA LEU A 119 21.07 -1.91 17.71
C LEU A 119 21.43 -0.41 17.67
N GLN A 120 22.06 0.13 18.73
CA GLN A 120 22.44 1.55 18.86
C GLN A 120 21.25 2.53 18.93
N HIS A 121 20.04 2.03 19.18
CA HIS A 121 18.86 2.84 19.49
C HIS A 121 18.89 3.28 20.96
N TYR A 122 19.90 4.08 21.34
CA TYR A 122 20.17 4.42 22.74
C TYR A 122 19.03 5.19 23.41
N GLN A 123 18.37 6.11 22.68
CA GLN A 123 17.26 6.89 23.22
C GLN A 123 16.02 6.01 23.49
N ASP A 124 15.68 5.11 22.58
CA ASP A 124 14.57 4.16 22.78
C ASP A 124 14.89 3.17 23.90
N SER A 125 16.15 2.72 24.00
CA SER A 125 16.63 1.88 25.09
C SER A 125 16.42 2.55 26.46
N LEU A 126 16.75 3.84 26.59
CA LEU A 126 16.53 4.62 27.81
C LEU A 126 15.03 4.71 28.17
N GLN A 127 14.17 5.01 27.20
CA GLN A 127 12.72 5.07 27.44
C GLN A 127 12.17 3.72 27.93
N ASP A 128 12.66 2.61 27.39
CA ASP A 128 12.25 1.28 27.82
C ASP A 128 12.77 0.89 29.20
N ILE A 129 13.96 1.37 29.59
CA ILE A 129 14.46 1.24 30.97
C ILE A 129 13.49 1.95 31.94
N ASP A 130 13.08 3.17 31.62
CA ASP A 130 12.14 3.93 32.45
C ASP A 130 10.77 3.23 32.55
N ARG A 131 10.27 2.70 31.43
CA ARG A 131 9.02 1.91 31.39
C ARG A 131 9.14 0.63 32.22
N ALA A 132 10.25 -0.10 32.12
CA ALA A 132 10.47 -1.30 32.90
C ALA A 132 10.40 -1.01 34.41
N LEU A 133 11.12 0.02 34.87
CA LEU A 133 11.12 0.44 36.28
C LEU A 133 9.72 0.89 36.74
N LYS A 134 9.02 1.69 35.92
CA LYS A 134 7.64 2.14 36.21
C LYS A 134 6.66 0.98 36.40
N HIS A 135 6.85 -0.12 35.65
CA HIS A 135 6.00 -1.31 35.72
C HIS A 135 6.49 -2.38 36.72
N GLY A 136 7.34 -2.00 37.68
CA GLY A 136 7.71 -2.87 38.80
C GLY A 136 8.79 -3.91 38.47
N TYR A 137 9.78 -3.56 37.65
CA TYR A 137 10.91 -4.44 37.38
C TYR A 137 11.58 -4.93 38.68
N PRO A 138 11.99 -6.22 38.79
CA PRO A 138 12.50 -6.76 40.04
C PRO A 138 13.70 -5.98 40.61
N SER A 139 13.59 -5.54 41.86
CA SER A 139 14.60 -4.70 42.53
C SER A 139 15.99 -5.33 42.54
N HIS A 140 16.08 -6.64 42.78
CA HIS A 140 17.33 -7.39 42.78
C HIS A 140 18.04 -7.44 41.40
N LEU A 141 17.31 -7.17 40.31
CA LEU A 141 17.86 -7.09 38.95
C LEU A 141 18.10 -5.65 38.46
N SER A 142 17.69 -4.64 39.23
CA SER A 142 17.70 -3.23 38.77
C SER A 142 19.09 -2.72 38.41
N HIS A 143 20.15 -3.26 39.03
CA HIS A 143 21.53 -2.93 38.68
C HIS A 143 21.85 -3.14 37.18
N LYS A 144 21.22 -4.13 36.51
CA LYS A 144 21.41 -4.40 35.08
C LYS A 144 20.87 -3.28 34.21
N LEU A 145 19.74 -2.68 34.61
CA LEU A 145 19.14 -1.57 33.88
C LEU A 145 19.94 -0.28 34.10
N GLU A 146 20.40 -0.02 35.33
CA GLU A 146 21.24 1.15 35.61
C GLU A 146 22.58 1.10 34.87
N GLU A 147 23.22 -0.07 34.81
CA GLU A 147 24.44 -0.26 34.03
C GLU A 147 24.22 0.08 32.54
N ARG A 148 23.15 -0.44 31.94
CA ARG A 148 22.78 -0.14 30.56
C ARG A 148 22.44 1.34 30.36
N ARG A 149 21.73 1.96 31.31
CA ARG A 149 21.41 3.39 31.28
C ARG A 149 22.68 4.24 31.22
N ILE A 150 23.67 3.94 32.06
CA ILE A 150 24.97 4.63 32.06
C ILE A 150 25.68 4.45 30.70
N GLN A 151 25.66 3.24 30.13
CA GLN A 151 26.25 2.97 28.82
C GLN A 151 25.56 3.77 27.71
N CYS A 152 24.22 3.77 27.63
CA CYS A 152 23.45 4.57 26.67
C CYS A 152 23.79 6.06 26.77
N LEU A 153 23.79 6.61 27.99
CA LEU A 153 24.11 8.03 28.22
C LEU A 153 25.54 8.38 27.81
N ARG A 154 26.49 7.45 28.02
CA ARG A 154 27.88 7.63 27.57
C ARG A 154 27.97 7.70 26.05
N HIS A 155 27.29 6.82 25.32
CA HIS A 155 27.28 6.85 23.85
C HIS A 155 26.68 8.15 23.32
N LEU A 156 25.53 8.57 23.83
CA LEU A 156 24.88 9.83 23.45
C LEU A 156 25.75 11.07 23.75
N SER A 157 26.52 11.05 24.84
CA SER A 157 27.43 12.14 25.21
C SER A 157 28.69 12.20 24.34
N VAL A 158 29.16 11.07 23.81
CA VAL A 158 30.31 10.99 22.91
C VAL A 158 29.95 11.51 21.52
N ASP A 159 28.75 11.17 21.03
CA ASP A 159 28.25 11.64 19.73
C ASP A 159 28.03 13.15 19.68
N GLN A 160 27.64 13.77 20.81
CA GLN A 160 27.54 15.23 20.92
C GLN A 160 28.92 15.91 20.85
N LYS A 161 29.95 15.35 21.50
CA LYS A 161 31.32 15.91 21.46
C LYS A 161 32.01 15.80 20.10
N GLY A 162 31.60 14.84 19.25
CA GLY A 162 32.10 14.72 17.88
C GLY A 162 31.67 15.85 16.94
N LYS A 163 30.61 16.60 17.30
CA LYS A 163 30.08 17.72 16.50
C LYS A 163 30.60 19.10 16.93
N ASP A 164 31.25 19.21 18.09
CA ASP A 164 31.72 20.49 18.67
C ASP A 164 33.21 20.79 18.42
N ASN A 165 33.83 20.22 17.38
CA ASN A 165 35.22 20.54 17.01
C ASN A 165 35.29 21.70 15.99
N PRO A 166 35.84 22.88 16.33
CA PRO A 166 35.95 24.02 15.43
C PRO A 166 37.23 23.90 14.59
N ALA A 167 37.28 22.95 13.65
CA ALA A 167 38.41 22.84 12.72
C ALA A 167 38.03 22.12 11.42
N SER A 168 37.33 22.82 10.52
CA SER A 168 37.50 22.58 9.09
C SER A 168 37.40 23.91 8.34
N LYS A 169 38.50 24.30 7.71
CA LYS A 169 38.60 25.49 6.86
C LYS A 169 37.86 25.21 5.55
N ASN A 170 37.01 26.15 5.14
CA ASN A 170 36.40 26.18 3.82
C ASN A 170 37.43 26.03 2.70
N PRO A 171 37.19 25.17 1.70
CA PRO A 171 37.41 25.50 0.31
C PRO A 171 36.07 25.93 -0.30
N THR A 172 36.07 27.13 -0.86
CA THR A 172 35.01 27.59 -1.76
C THR A 172 34.94 26.67 -2.97
N ASP A 173 33.85 25.92 -3.11
CA ASP A 173 33.41 25.40 -4.40
C ASP A 173 31.90 25.54 -4.54
N GLY A 174 31.49 26.07 -5.70
CA GLY A 174 30.13 26.49 -6.00
C GLY A 174 29.30 25.32 -6.51
N GLY A 175 28.52 24.70 -5.63
CA GLY A 175 27.43 23.78 -6.00
C GLY A 175 26.14 24.22 -5.31
N LYS A 176 25.13 24.60 -6.08
CA LYS A 176 23.77 24.86 -5.58
C LYS A 176 23.15 23.56 -5.04
N GLY A 177 23.43 23.24 -3.78
CA GLY A 177 22.65 22.27 -3.01
C GLY A 177 21.33 22.92 -2.62
N THR A 178 20.23 22.45 -3.22
CA THR A 178 18.87 22.91 -2.91
C THR A 178 18.54 22.54 -1.47
N SER A 179 18.51 23.53 -0.57
CA SER A 179 17.96 23.32 0.77
C SER A 179 16.49 22.92 0.62
N VAL A 180 16.13 21.69 0.98
CA VAL A 180 14.76 21.19 0.91
C VAL A 180 13.91 22.00 1.89
N GLY A 181 13.09 22.91 1.36
CA GLY A 181 12.09 23.64 2.13
C GLY A 181 11.01 22.70 2.70
N PRO A 182 10.08 23.19 3.53
CA PRO A 182 8.97 22.38 4.04
C PRO A 182 8.22 21.72 2.89
N LEU A 183 8.00 20.39 2.96
CA LEU A 183 7.19 19.66 1.98
C LEU A 183 5.79 20.29 1.92
N SER A 184 5.43 20.89 0.78
CA SER A 184 4.08 21.39 0.51
C SER A 184 3.22 20.26 -0.06
N PHE A 185 2.10 19.97 0.58
CA PHE A 185 1.08 19.04 0.07
C PHE A 185 0.13 19.77 -0.87
N GLY A 186 -0.36 19.06 -1.88
CA GLY A 186 -1.21 19.58 -2.93
C GLY A 186 -0.61 19.42 -4.33
N ILE A 187 -1.29 20.03 -5.29
CA ILE A 187 -0.97 19.99 -6.72
C ILE A 187 0.09 21.05 -7.02
N CYS A 188 1.03 20.75 -7.93
CA CYS A 188 2.03 21.71 -8.36
C CYS A 188 1.37 22.91 -9.10
N PRO A 189 1.98 24.11 -9.08
CA PRO A 189 1.40 25.27 -9.75
C PRO A 189 1.23 25.11 -11.27
N GLN A 190 1.99 24.20 -11.89
CA GLN A 190 1.92 23.90 -13.33
C GLN A 190 0.74 22.99 -13.69
N ALA A 191 -0.06 22.52 -12.73
CA ALA A 191 -1.21 21.67 -12.94
C ALA A 191 -2.48 22.30 -12.35
N ALA A 192 -3.62 22.06 -13.01
CA ALA A 192 -4.92 22.58 -12.64
C ALA A 192 -5.99 21.49 -12.65
N VAL A 193 -7.03 21.66 -11.82
CA VAL A 193 -8.20 20.78 -11.82
C VAL A 193 -9.17 21.23 -12.90
N GLY A 194 -9.42 20.38 -13.89
CA GLY A 194 -10.45 20.54 -14.90
C GLY A 194 -11.70 19.70 -14.58
N PHE A 195 -12.80 19.97 -15.29
CA PHE A 195 -14.01 19.14 -15.29
C PHE A 195 -14.51 18.91 -16.70
N SER A 196 -14.91 17.67 -17.01
CA SER A 196 -15.66 17.33 -18.22
C SER A 196 -16.80 16.37 -17.87
N PRO A 197 -17.94 16.39 -18.60
CA PRO A 197 -19.03 15.43 -18.37
C PRO A 197 -18.58 13.97 -18.48
N GLU A 198 -17.64 13.66 -19.38
CA GLU A 198 -17.20 12.30 -19.68
C GLU A 198 -16.21 11.77 -18.63
N LYS A 199 -15.30 12.62 -18.14
CA LYS A 199 -14.22 12.22 -17.23
C LYS A 199 -14.42 12.69 -15.79
N GLY A 200 -15.44 13.51 -15.54
CA GLY A 200 -15.61 14.22 -14.28
C GLY A 200 -14.43 15.17 -14.01
N ARG A 201 -14.05 15.27 -12.74
CA ARG A 201 -12.88 16.05 -12.32
C ARG A 201 -11.60 15.34 -12.74
N HIS A 202 -10.64 16.10 -13.25
CA HIS A 202 -9.38 15.56 -13.76
C HIS A 202 -8.25 16.59 -13.64
N LEU A 203 -7.00 16.15 -13.66
CA LEU A 203 -5.84 17.03 -13.62
C LEU A 203 -5.30 17.30 -15.02
N VAL A 204 -4.98 18.56 -15.32
CA VAL A 204 -4.46 19.00 -16.61
C VAL A 204 -3.24 19.87 -16.40
N ALA A 205 -2.22 19.72 -17.25
CA ALA A 205 -1.06 20.59 -17.24
C ALA A 205 -1.43 22.00 -17.74
N ALA A 206 -1.26 23.02 -16.91
CA ALA A 206 -1.42 24.43 -17.29
C ALA A 206 -0.20 24.95 -18.06
N GLU A 207 0.98 24.39 -17.78
CA GLU A 207 2.25 24.72 -18.41
C GLU A 207 2.99 23.45 -18.85
N ARG A 208 4.12 23.58 -19.54
CA ARG A 208 4.97 22.43 -19.85
C ARG A 208 5.57 21.89 -18.55
N ILE A 209 5.53 20.57 -18.39
CA ILE A 209 6.11 19.87 -17.25
C ILE A 209 7.14 18.88 -17.81
N ALA A 210 8.38 18.96 -17.33
CA ALA A 210 9.45 18.08 -17.79
C ALA A 210 9.40 16.71 -17.09
N ALA A 211 9.90 15.67 -17.76
CA ALA A 211 10.08 14.36 -17.14
C ALA A 211 10.87 14.46 -15.81
N GLY A 212 10.39 13.77 -14.77
CA GLY A 212 10.96 13.76 -13.42
C GLY A 212 10.44 14.84 -12.46
N GLU A 213 9.81 15.91 -12.97
CA GLU A 213 9.23 16.98 -12.14
C GLU A 213 8.09 16.46 -11.25
N VAL A 214 7.97 17.02 -10.05
CA VAL A 214 6.91 16.65 -9.09
C VAL A 214 5.60 17.33 -9.49
N LEU A 215 4.57 16.51 -9.70
CA LEU A 215 3.23 16.93 -10.08
C LEU A 215 2.34 17.21 -8.86
N LEU A 216 2.43 16.37 -7.84
CA LEU A 216 1.73 16.57 -6.57
C LEU A 216 2.36 15.76 -5.44
N HIS A 217 2.21 16.26 -4.22
CA HIS A 217 2.42 15.52 -2.99
C HIS A 217 1.09 15.34 -2.28
N ASP A 218 0.77 14.13 -1.85
CA ASP A 218 -0.47 13.87 -1.12
C ASP A 218 -0.22 13.07 0.17
N ARG A 219 -1.20 13.16 1.06
CA ARG A 219 -1.27 12.39 2.30
C ARG A 219 -2.60 11.67 2.37
N PRO A 220 -2.64 10.47 2.95
CA PRO A 220 -3.92 9.82 3.11
C PRO A 220 -4.74 10.60 4.14
N TYR A 221 -6.02 10.82 3.83
CA TYR A 221 -6.97 11.26 4.84
C TYR A 221 -7.06 10.22 5.96
N SER A 222 -7.03 8.93 5.61
CA SER A 222 -6.94 7.82 6.55
C SER A 222 -6.36 6.58 5.87
N CYS A 223 -5.80 5.67 6.66
CA CYS A 223 -5.25 4.40 6.22
C CYS A 223 -5.47 3.29 7.26
N VAL A 224 -5.47 2.04 6.79
CA VAL A 224 -5.56 0.83 7.60
C VAL A 224 -4.49 -0.16 7.13
N LEU A 225 -3.70 -0.69 8.09
CA LEU A 225 -2.75 -1.76 7.83
C LEU A 225 -3.48 -3.03 7.42
N ILE A 226 -2.95 -3.72 6.42
CA ILE A 226 -3.44 -5.05 6.06
C ILE A 226 -2.89 -6.03 7.10
N PRO A 227 -3.75 -6.81 7.79
CA PRO A 227 -3.28 -7.81 8.73
C PRO A 227 -2.38 -8.83 8.02
N GLY A 228 -1.18 -9.09 8.57
CA GLY A 228 -0.34 -10.20 8.11
C GLY A 228 -1.04 -11.52 8.41
N MET A 229 -1.22 -12.36 7.38
CA MET A 229 -1.67 -13.74 7.56
C MET A 229 -0.41 -14.62 7.67
N GLU A 230 -0.27 -15.36 8.77
CA GLU A 230 0.54 -16.58 8.73
C GLU A 230 -0.16 -17.53 7.73
N GLU A 231 0.54 -17.93 6.67
CA GLU A 231 0.04 -18.95 5.75
C GLU A 231 -0.25 -20.24 6.53
N VAL A 232 -1.53 -20.50 6.80
CA VAL A 232 -1.97 -21.75 7.38
C VAL A 232 -1.85 -22.84 6.31
N GLN A 233 -0.84 -23.70 6.51
CA GLN A 233 -0.65 -25.06 5.97
C GLN A 233 -0.30 -25.23 4.48
N GLY A 234 0.94 -25.66 4.24
CA GLY A 234 1.33 -26.32 2.99
C GLY A 234 2.82 -26.68 2.87
N LYS A 235 3.25 -27.74 3.56
CA LYS A 235 4.53 -28.49 3.39
C LYS A 235 5.79 -27.93 4.09
N GLY A 236 6.09 -28.56 5.24
CA GLY A 236 7.44 -28.99 5.64
C GLY A 236 8.61 -28.04 5.38
N GLY A 237 8.66 -26.94 6.12
CA GLY A 237 9.82 -26.07 6.30
C GLY A 237 9.79 -25.50 7.72
N THR A 238 10.95 -25.25 8.32
CA THR A 238 11.13 -24.74 9.69
C THR A 238 10.24 -23.52 9.97
N GLN A 239 9.49 -23.61 11.07
CA GLN A 239 8.68 -22.52 11.61
C GLN A 239 9.60 -21.45 12.23
N ASP A 240 10.27 -20.66 11.41
CA ASP A 240 10.92 -19.44 11.85
C ASP A 240 10.01 -18.27 11.48
N ALA A 241 9.33 -17.76 12.51
CA ALA A 241 8.42 -16.64 12.43
C ALA A 241 9.16 -15.35 12.04
N GLU A 242 9.27 -15.09 10.74
CA GLU A 242 9.39 -13.73 10.24
C GLU A 242 8.06 -13.02 10.49
N GLY A 243 7.92 -12.43 11.68
CA GLY A 243 6.74 -11.67 12.06
C GLY A 243 6.39 -10.65 10.97
N GLY A 244 5.14 -10.68 10.53
CA GLY A 244 4.68 -9.90 9.38
C GLY A 244 4.98 -8.40 9.52
N VAL A 245 5.08 -7.73 8.38
CA VAL A 245 5.49 -6.31 8.28
C VAL A 245 4.54 -5.37 9.05
N GLU A 246 3.33 -5.81 9.36
CA GLU A 246 2.38 -5.08 10.22
C GLU A 246 2.90 -4.85 11.63
N HIS A 247 3.73 -5.76 12.16
CA HIS A 247 4.14 -5.70 13.57
C HIS A 247 5.10 -4.56 13.87
N ARG A 248 5.78 -4.04 12.85
CA ARG A 248 6.73 -2.94 12.95
C ARG A 248 6.10 -1.59 12.65
N ARG A 249 4.82 -1.52 12.26
CA ARG A 249 4.21 -0.29 11.75
C ARG A 249 3.21 0.33 12.71
N CYS A 250 3.22 1.66 12.76
CA CYS A 250 2.21 2.43 13.44
C CYS A 250 0.84 2.27 12.76
N HIS A 251 -0.19 1.91 13.54
CA HIS A 251 -1.56 1.74 13.04
C HIS A 251 -2.28 3.05 12.67
N ARG A 252 -1.64 4.21 12.95
CA ARG A 252 -2.12 5.55 12.57
C ARG A 252 -1.39 6.09 11.35
N CYS A 253 -0.06 6.16 11.38
CA CYS A 253 0.74 6.86 10.37
C CYS A 253 1.61 5.94 9.49
N LEU A 254 1.63 4.63 9.76
CA LEU A 254 2.44 3.61 9.06
C LEU A 254 3.96 3.69 9.21
N THR A 255 4.47 4.69 9.92
CA THR A 255 5.90 4.78 10.27
C THR A 255 6.36 3.53 10.98
N GLU A 256 7.54 3.02 10.59
CA GLU A 256 8.16 1.87 11.22
C GLU A 256 8.75 2.22 12.59
N THR A 257 8.70 1.26 13.50
CA THR A 257 9.25 1.39 14.84
C THR A 257 9.59 0.01 15.42
N LEU A 258 10.74 -0.08 16.08
CA LEU A 258 11.11 -1.22 16.93
C LEU A 258 10.67 -1.03 18.38
N SER A 259 10.22 0.17 18.75
CA SER A 259 9.75 0.51 20.09
C SER A 259 8.32 1.07 20.06
N PRO A 260 7.33 0.28 19.59
CA PRO A 260 5.96 0.74 19.57
C PRO A 260 5.41 0.99 20.98
N VAL A 261 4.53 1.99 21.06
CA VAL A 261 3.62 2.24 22.17
C VAL A 261 2.34 1.42 21.93
N PRO A 262 2.01 0.44 22.78
CA PRO A 262 0.84 -0.42 22.58
C PRO A 262 -0.46 0.32 22.93
N CYS A 263 -1.60 -0.09 22.35
CA CYS A 263 -2.90 0.29 22.91
C CYS A 263 -3.04 -0.25 24.35
N GLU A 264 -3.75 0.47 25.21
CA GLU A 264 -4.01 0.01 26.58
C GLU A 264 -5.10 -1.05 26.63
N GLY A 265 -6.12 -0.95 25.76
CA GLY A 265 -7.30 -1.83 25.75
C GLY A 265 -7.14 -3.13 24.97
N CYS A 266 -6.62 -3.10 23.74
CA CYS A 266 -6.49 -4.30 22.89
C CYS A 266 -5.02 -4.67 22.64
N SER A 267 -4.78 -5.92 22.24
CA SER A 267 -3.45 -6.45 21.94
C SER A 267 -2.96 -6.19 20.51
N TYR A 268 -3.84 -5.65 19.65
CA TYR A 268 -3.59 -5.53 18.22
C TYR A 268 -2.85 -4.24 17.84
N THR A 269 -3.47 -3.10 18.15
CA THR A 269 -3.03 -1.80 17.65
C THR A 269 -1.83 -1.27 18.43
N ARG A 270 -0.95 -0.60 17.71
CA ARG A 270 0.31 -0.07 18.24
C ARG A 270 0.77 1.15 17.45
N TYR A 271 1.56 2.00 18.10
CA TYR A 271 1.88 3.34 17.59
C TYR A 271 3.37 3.64 17.69
N CYS A 272 3.90 4.46 16.78
CA CYS A 272 5.32 4.86 16.83
C CYS A 272 5.64 5.83 17.97
N SER A 273 4.64 6.49 18.55
CA SER A 273 4.81 7.46 19.63
C SER A 273 3.54 7.60 20.46
N THR A 274 3.67 8.18 21.66
CA THR A 274 2.54 8.53 22.53
C THR A 274 1.62 9.57 21.90
N SER A 275 2.14 10.46 21.04
CA SER A 275 1.31 11.38 20.25
C SER A 275 0.45 10.59 19.26
N CYS A 276 1.03 9.68 18.48
CA CYS A 276 0.23 8.86 17.56
C CYS A 276 -0.80 7.98 18.26
N GLN A 277 -0.50 7.46 19.45
CA GLN A 277 -1.46 6.71 20.27
C GLN A 277 -2.64 7.59 20.72
N ARG A 278 -2.35 8.78 21.25
CA ARG A 278 -3.36 9.73 21.74
C ARG A 278 -4.26 10.21 20.60
N ASP A 279 -3.65 10.69 19.52
CA ASP A 279 -4.39 11.21 18.39
C ASP A 279 -5.25 10.09 17.74
N ALA A 280 -4.73 8.86 17.63
CA ALA A 280 -5.53 7.73 17.14
C ALA A 280 -6.72 7.44 18.05
N TRP A 281 -6.50 7.47 19.37
CA TRP A 281 -7.55 7.26 20.37
C TRP A 281 -8.66 8.31 20.25
N GLU A 282 -8.30 9.58 20.08
CA GLU A 282 -9.23 10.69 19.91
C GLU A 282 -9.97 10.65 18.57
N GLU A 283 -9.27 10.31 17.48
CA GLU A 283 -9.83 10.35 16.12
C GLU A 283 -10.73 9.14 15.80
N HIS A 284 -10.38 7.93 16.24
CA HIS A 284 -11.08 6.72 15.78
C HIS A 284 -10.95 5.50 16.70
N HIS A 285 -9.77 5.25 17.27
CA HIS A 285 -9.46 3.94 17.82
C HIS A 285 -10.26 3.61 19.09
N ARG A 286 -10.67 4.59 19.89
CA ARG A 286 -11.49 4.33 21.08
C ARG A 286 -12.82 3.62 20.78
N TRP A 287 -13.36 3.78 19.56
CA TRP A 287 -14.57 3.09 19.11
C TRP A 287 -14.24 1.79 18.36
N GLU A 288 -13.11 1.74 17.65
CA GLU A 288 -12.65 0.51 17.01
C GLU A 288 -12.13 -0.53 18.01
N CYS A 289 -11.64 -0.11 19.18
CA CYS A 289 -10.90 -0.96 20.12
C CYS A 289 -11.70 -2.18 20.58
N SER A 290 -12.96 -2.00 20.95
CA SER A 290 -13.85 -3.10 21.38
C SER A 290 -14.37 -3.94 20.21
N LEU A 291 -14.38 -3.37 18.99
CA LEU A 291 -14.86 -4.02 17.78
C LEU A 291 -13.73 -4.63 16.95
N GLY A 292 -12.49 -4.63 17.43
CA GLY A 292 -11.33 -4.96 16.59
C GLY A 292 -11.42 -6.34 15.95
N ALA A 293 -11.91 -7.35 16.67
CA ALA A 293 -12.14 -8.69 16.13
C ALA A 293 -13.23 -8.71 15.05
N ASP A 294 -14.33 -7.97 15.26
CA ASP A 294 -15.38 -7.80 14.26
C ASP A 294 -14.85 -7.10 13.00
N LEU A 295 -14.02 -6.06 13.18
CA LEU A 295 -13.42 -5.32 12.06
C LEU A 295 -12.47 -6.18 11.23
N MET A 296 -11.74 -7.13 11.84
CA MET A 296 -10.95 -8.12 11.08
C MET A 296 -11.84 -9.01 10.21
N VAL A 297 -12.99 -9.44 10.73
CA VAL A 297 -13.98 -10.24 9.99
C VAL A 297 -14.64 -9.43 8.88
N MET A 298 -14.97 -8.16 9.14
CA MET A 298 -15.63 -7.26 8.18
C MET A 298 -14.68 -6.73 7.09
N GLY A 299 -13.37 -6.92 7.23
CA GLY A 299 -12.36 -6.58 6.23
C GLY A 299 -11.85 -5.14 6.28
N VAL A 300 -10.71 -4.92 5.62
CA VAL A 300 -9.94 -3.66 5.63
C VAL A 300 -10.77 -2.49 5.08
N MET A 301 -11.60 -2.71 4.07
CA MET A 301 -12.42 -1.63 3.49
C MET A 301 -13.51 -1.15 4.46
N SER A 302 -14.14 -2.06 5.19
CA SER A 302 -15.15 -1.72 6.20
C SER A 302 -14.51 -0.95 7.36
N GLN A 303 -13.32 -1.38 7.81
CA GLN A 303 -12.56 -0.67 8.84
C GLN A 303 -12.14 0.72 8.36
N LEU A 304 -11.60 0.85 7.15
CA LEU A 304 -11.18 2.14 6.61
C LEU A 304 -12.37 3.09 6.42
N ALA A 305 -13.51 2.59 5.93
CA ALA A 305 -14.74 3.36 5.81
C ALA A 305 -15.23 3.89 7.16
N LEU A 306 -15.26 3.02 8.19
CA LEU A 306 -15.60 3.44 9.56
C LEU A 306 -14.63 4.50 10.07
N ARG A 307 -13.32 4.27 9.90
CA ARG A 307 -12.27 5.17 10.38
C ARG A 307 -12.36 6.56 9.72
N VAL A 308 -12.61 6.62 8.42
CA VAL A 308 -12.80 7.89 7.68
C VAL A 308 -13.98 8.66 8.26
N THR A 309 -15.13 8.00 8.50
CA THR A 309 -16.31 8.62 9.12
C THR A 309 -16.04 9.11 10.54
N LEU A 310 -15.40 8.29 11.38
CA LEU A 310 -15.07 8.64 12.77
C LEU A 310 -14.14 9.86 12.83
N LYS A 311 -13.06 9.83 12.03
CA LYS A 311 -12.10 10.94 11.92
C LYS A 311 -12.75 12.22 11.42
N ALA A 312 -13.72 12.12 10.50
CA ALA A 312 -14.45 13.29 10.01
C ALA A 312 -15.31 13.94 11.09
N GLY A 313 -16.02 13.14 11.88
CA GLY A 313 -17.00 13.62 12.85
C GLY A 313 -18.25 14.22 12.20
N LEU A 314 -19.32 14.37 13.00
CA LEU A 314 -20.65 14.71 12.48
C LEU A 314 -20.72 16.10 11.85
N LYS A 315 -20.02 17.09 12.43
CA LYS A 315 -19.98 18.46 11.92
C LYS A 315 -19.47 18.53 10.48
N ASN A 316 -18.32 17.90 10.19
CA ASN A 316 -17.76 17.92 8.84
C ASN A 316 -18.61 17.11 7.86
N ILE A 317 -19.28 16.06 8.35
CA ILE A 317 -20.25 15.28 7.58
C ILE A 317 -21.45 16.12 7.15
N GLN A 318 -22.05 16.87 8.08
CA GLN A 318 -23.16 17.76 7.77
C GLN A 318 -22.73 18.86 6.78
N MET A 319 -21.58 19.50 7.02
CA MET A 319 -21.02 20.50 6.11
C MET A 319 -20.74 19.94 4.71
N ALA A 320 -20.29 18.69 4.60
CA ALA A 320 -20.03 18.05 3.32
C ALA A 320 -21.31 17.63 2.56
N LYS A 321 -22.44 17.44 3.27
CA LYS A 321 -23.74 17.17 2.65
C LYS A 321 -24.41 18.43 2.11
N GLU A 322 -24.04 19.62 2.60
CA GLU A 322 -24.56 20.88 2.06
C GLU A 322 -24.15 21.06 0.58
N PRO A 323 -25.09 21.44 -0.31
CA PRO A 323 -24.79 21.69 -1.72
C PRO A 323 -23.63 22.67 -1.86
N ILE A 324 -22.71 22.40 -2.78
CA ILE A 324 -21.71 23.39 -3.17
C ILE A 324 -22.50 24.59 -3.72
N ARG A 325 -22.49 25.73 -3.03
CA ARG A 325 -22.99 26.98 -3.62
C ARG A 325 -22.09 27.28 -4.81
N ASN A 326 -22.61 27.08 -6.01
CA ASN A 326 -22.00 27.62 -7.21
C ASN A 326 -22.08 29.15 -7.11
N GLU A 327 -20.96 29.83 -6.86
CA GLU A 327 -20.79 31.23 -7.27
C GLU A 327 -20.59 31.29 -8.81
N HIS A 328 -21.49 30.62 -9.53
CA HIS A 328 -21.63 30.68 -10.97
C HIS A 328 -23.08 31.03 -11.28
N THR A 329 -23.41 32.29 -11.08
CA THR A 329 -24.53 32.93 -11.79
C THR A 329 -24.12 34.40 -11.99
N GLU A 330 -24.15 34.82 -13.25
CA GLU A 330 -23.84 36.15 -13.82
C GLU A 330 -22.36 36.50 -14.14
N PRO A 331 -22.02 36.81 -15.40
CA PRO A 331 -20.75 37.39 -15.79
C PRO A 331 -20.85 38.92 -15.73
N GLU A 332 -20.54 39.53 -14.59
CA GLU A 332 -20.36 40.98 -14.53
C GLU A 332 -18.89 41.38 -14.31
N SER A 333 -18.37 42.04 -15.34
CA SER A 333 -17.20 42.92 -15.38
C SER A 333 -15.79 42.29 -15.41
N ARG A 334 -15.10 42.63 -16.51
CA ARG A 334 -13.66 42.45 -16.75
C ARG A 334 -12.86 43.32 -15.78
N ASP A 335 -12.01 42.69 -14.98
CA ASP A 335 -10.60 43.07 -14.72
C ASP A 335 -10.14 42.54 -13.35
N SER A 336 -9.54 41.35 -13.34
CA SER A 336 -8.49 41.00 -12.38
C SER A 336 -7.86 39.67 -12.77
N LYS A 337 -6.58 39.70 -13.14
CA LYS A 337 -5.71 38.52 -13.16
C LYS A 337 -5.52 38.04 -11.72
N LEU A 338 -6.44 37.21 -11.22
CA LEU A 338 -6.21 36.36 -10.06
C LEU A 338 -6.60 34.92 -10.42
N PRO A 339 -5.82 33.91 -9.98
CA PRO A 339 -6.21 32.52 -10.14
C PRO A 339 -7.53 32.25 -9.41
N ASP A 340 -8.38 31.44 -10.02
CA ASP A 340 -9.64 30.91 -9.49
C ASP A 340 -9.49 30.44 -8.01
N PRO A 341 -10.34 30.90 -7.07
CA PRO A 341 -10.31 30.48 -5.67
C PRO A 341 -10.42 28.96 -5.46
N CYS A 342 -10.93 28.22 -6.46
CA CYS A 342 -11.13 26.78 -6.40
C CYS A 342 -9.82 25.96 -6.36
N ALA A 343 -8.69 26.53 -6.80
CA ALA A 343 -7.38 25.89 -6.73
C ALA A 343 -6.83 25.78 -5.30
N SER A 344 -7.35 26.57 -4.35
CA SER A 344 -6.85 26.63 -2.96
C SER A 344 -7.50 25.64 -1.99
N HIS A 345 -8.55 24.92 -2.40
CA HIS A 345 -9.38 24.09 -1.51
C HIS A 345 -9.13 22.58 -1.61
N TYR A 346 -8.26 22.14 -2.52
CA TYR A 346 -7.83 20.74 -2.65
C TYR A 346 -6.64 20.45 -1.73
N GLY A 347 -6.89 20.42 -0.43
CA GLY A 347 -5.91 20.04 0.59
C GLY A 347 -6.60 19.61 1.88
N ASP A 348 -6.31 18.39 2.36
CA ASP A 348 -6.70 17.78 3.65
C ASP A 348 -8.18 17.86 4.12
N THR A 349 -9.10 18.46 3.37
CA THR A 349 -10.49 18.60 3.81
C THR A 349 -11.29 17.33 3.58
N TYR A 350 -12.10 16.96 4.58
CA TYR A 350 -13.03 15.84 4.49
C TYR A 350 -14.03 15.99 3.32
N ARG A 351 -14.34 17.23 2.91
CA ARG A 351 -15.25 17.52 1.79
C ARG A 351 -14.75 16.87 0.48
N SER A 352 -13.45 16.93 0.20
CA SER A 352 -12.86 16.29 -0.99
C SER A 352 -13.05 14.78 -0.98
N VAL A 353 -12.85 14.15 0.18
CA VAL A 353 -13.10 12.72 0.41
C VAL A 353 -14.58 12.37 0.23
N PHE A 354 -15.48 13.15 0.83
CA PHE A 354 -16.93 12.90 0.79
C PHE A 354 -17.50 12.89 -0.63
N HIS A 355 -16.97 13.75 -1.52
CA HIS A 355 -17.40 13.85 -2.91
C HIS A 355 -16.64 12.95 -3.89
N LEU A 356 -15.82 12.00 -3.42
CA LEU A 356 -15.28 10.96 -4.29
C LEU A 356 -16.42 10.09 -4.86
N GLN A 357 -16.22 9.53 -6.07
CA GLN A 357 -17.27 8.76 -6.75
C GLN A 357 -17.50 7.41 -6.05
N HIS A 358 -18.76 7.12 -5.72
CA HIS A 358 -19.16 5.85 -5.07
C HIS A 358 -19.81 4.85 -6.03
N HIS A 359 -20.25 5.30 -7.21
CA HIS A 359 -20.85 4.46 -8.26
C HIS A 359 -22.00 3.54 -7.79
N LEU A 360 -22.80 3.96 -6.79
CA LEU A 360 -23.86 3.12 -6.19
C LEU A 360 -24.69 2.40 -7.25
N ASN A 361 -25.09 3.11 -8.31
CA ASN A 361 -25.98 2.62 -9.36
C ASN A 361 -25.30 1.69 -10.38
N ARG A 362 -23.96 1.52 -10.31
CA ARG A 362 -23.19 0.63 -11.19
C ARG A 362 -22.77 -0.67 -10.49
N HIS A 363 -22.80 -0.71 -9.15
CA HIS A 363 -22.53 -1.93 -8.38
C HIS A 363 -23.63 -2.97 -8.62
N SER A 364 -23.27 -4.25 -8.69
CA SER A 364 -24.25 -5.33 -8.75
C SER A 364 -25.13 -5.36 -7.49
N PRO A 365 -26.38 -5.83 -7.58
CA PRO A 365 -27.26 -5.99 -6.42
C PRO A 365 -26.61 -6.72 -5.24
N CYS A 366 -25.88 -7.81 -5.52
CA CYS A 366 -25.21 -8.61 -4.49
C CYS A 366 -24.12 -7.81 -3.77
N VAL A 367 -23.31 -7.01 -4.49
CA VAL A 367 -22.26 -6.18 -3.88
C VAL A 367 -22.87 -5.06 -3.05
N ARG A 368 -23.94 -4.42 -3.54
CA ARG A 368 -24.68 -3.39 -2.81
C ARG A 368 -25.25 -3.96 -1.51
N PHE A 369 -25.88 -5.14 -1.58
CA PHE A 369 -26.47 -5.81 -0.44
C PHE A 369 -25.42 -6.25 0.58
N LEU A 370 -24.33 -6.89 0.12
CA LEU A 370 -23.20 -7.27 0.98
C LEU A 370 -22.65 -6.06 1.74
N SER A 371 -22.38 -4.96 1.03
CA SER A 371 -21.84 -3.74 1.64
C SER A 371 -22.82 -3.15 2.66
N ALA A 372 -24.10 -3.04 2.29
CA ALA A 372 -25.09 -2.41 3.14
C ALA A 372 -25.43 -3.23 4.40
N ILE A 373 -25.55 -4.56 4.29
CA ILE A 373 -25.74 -5.44 5.46
C ILE A 373 -24.49 -5.45 6.36
N THR A 374 -23.29 -5.50 5.79
CA THR A 374 -22.02 -5.43 6.54
C THR A 374 -21.97 -4.15 7.38
N ILE A 375 -22.28 -2.98 6.79
CA ILE A 375 -22.25 -1.71 7.51
C ILE A 375 -23.41 -1.57 8.49
N ALA A 376 -24.61 -2.07 8.18
CA ALA A 376 -25.73 -2.06 9.11
C ALA A 376 -25.43 -2.92 10.36
N THR A 377 -24.86 -4.10 10.19
CA THR A 377 -24.41 -4.96 11.29
C THR A 377 -23.31 -4.29 12.11
N LEU A 378 -22.32 -3.67 11.46
CA LEU A 378 -21.27 -2.92 12.14
C LEU A 378 -21.83 -1.72 12.93
N TYR A 379 -22.78 -0.98 12.35
CA TYR A 379 -23.47 0.13 13.00
C TYR A 379 -24.21 -0.32 14.27
N LEU A 380 -24.95 -1.44 14.21
CA LEU A 380 -25.65 -2.00 15.37
C LEU A 380 -24.69 -2.51 16.46
N LYS A 381 -23.53 -3.07 16.08
CA LYS A 381 -22.48 -3.43 17.05
C LYS A 381 -21.89 -2.20 17.72
N LEU A 382 -21.61 -1.15 16.94
CA LEU A 382 -21.11 0.12 17.46
C LEU A 382 -22.11 0.77 18.43
N SER A 383 -23.42 0.70 18.13
CA SER A 383 -24.44 1.27 19.01
C SER A 383 -24.56 0.57 20.37
N LYS A 384 -24.12 -0.70 20.45
CA LYS A 384 -24.07 -1.47 21.70
C LYS A 384 -22.77 -1.27 22.48
N ALA A 385 -21.70 -0.75 21.85
CA ALA A 385 -20.36 -0.68 22.44
C ALA A 385 -20.14 0.52 23.39
N GLY A 386 -20.97 1.57 23.32
CA GLY A 386 -20.86 2.74 24.19
C GLY A 386 -21.61 3.96 23.67
N PRO A 387 -21.55 5.11 24.35
CA PRO A 387 -22.14 6.35 23.85
C PRO A 387 -21.41 6.82 22.58
N PRO A 388 -22.11 7.53 21.68
CA PRO A 388 -21.49 8.06 20.46
C PRO A 388 -20.34 9.04 20.81
N PRO A 389 -19.37 9.24 19.90
CA PRO A 389 -18.36 10.28 20.03
C PRO A 389 -18.93 11.65 20.46
N ALA A 390 -18.17 12.41 21.25
CA ALA A 390 -18.56 13.79 21.58
C ALA A 390 -18.66 14.68 20.32
N SER A 391 -17.91 14.35 19.26
CA SER A 391 -18.05 14.95 17.93
C SER A 391 -19.38 14.65 17.23
N TRP A 392 -20.22 13.79 17.80
CA TRP A 392 -21.54 13.40 17.31
C TRP A 392 -22.68 14.02 18.15
N ASP A 393 -22.37 14.79 19.19
CA ASP A 393 -23.39 15.49 19.99
C ASP A 393 -23.74 16.85 19.34
N LEU A 394 -25.00 17.00 18.93
CA LEU A 394 -25.55 18.23 18.33
C LEU A 394 -26.00 19.26 19.37
N SER A 395 -26.01 18.90 20.66
CA SER A 395 -26.68 19.70 21.70
C SER A 395 -25.80 20.75 22.40
N ARG A 396 -24.53 20.92 22.02
CA ARG A 396 -23.67 21.99 22.57
C ARG A 396 -23.41 23.12 21.56
N PRO A 397 -24.05 24.28 21.71
CA PRO A 397 -23.58 25.51 21.07
C PRO A 397 -22.24 25.92 21.68
N LEU A 398 -21.29 26.33 20.84
CA LEU A 398 -20.06 27.01 21.26
C LEU A 398 -20.41 28.41 21.78
N GLN A 399 -20.68 28.56 23.07
CA GLN A 399 -20.38 29.81 23.76
C GLN A 399 -19.10 29.62 24.56
N ALA A 400 -18.10 30.43 24.21
CA ALA A 400 -16.89 30.59 24.99
C ALA A 400 -17.25 31.08 26.40
N ASN A 401 -17.00 30.26 27.41
CA ASN A 401 -16.22 30.62 28.61
C ASN A 401 -16.19 29.45 29.61
N SER A 402 -14.96 29.08 29.96
CA SER A 402 -14.47 28.45 31.20
C SER A 402 -15.50 27.91 32.21
N HIS A 403 -15.46 26.59 32.48
CA HIS A 403 -15.24 25.96 33.80
C HIS A 403 -15.11 24.42 33.62
N PRO A 404 -14.34 23.71 34.49
CA PRO A 404 -14.22 22.25 34.41
C PRO A 404 -15.49 21.57 34.94
N PRO A 405 -15.82 20.34 34.48
CA PRO A 405 -17.07 19.69 34.85
C PRO A 405 -16.98 19.12 36.27
N ASP A 406 -17.91 19.53 37.13
CA ASP A 406 -18.26 18.78 38.33
C ASP A 406 -18.95 17.46 37.93
N GLU A 407 -18.49 16.39 38.57
CA GLU A 407 -19.12 15.08 38.55
C GLU A 407 -20.45 15.14 39.31
N GLU A 408 -21.58 15.07 38.62
CA GLU A 408 -22.80 14.38 39.09
C GLU A 408 -23.95 14.50 38.08
N GLY A 409 -24.66 13.39 37.84
CA GLY A 409 -26.01 13.42 37.26
C GLY A 409 -26.15 12.75 35.90
N GLY A 410 -26.45 11.45 35.91
CA GLY A 410 -26.82 10.71 34.71
C GLY A 410 -28.17 11.14 34.13
N ILE A 411 -28.16 11.47 32.83
CA ILE A 411 -29.23 11.20 31.88
C ILE A 411 -28.52 10.73 30.61
N GLY A 412 -28.75 9.48 30.22
CA GLY A 412 -28.08 8.87 29.07
C GLY A 412 -28.28 9.72 27.82
N ALA A 413 -27.17 10.12 27.19
CA ALA A 413 -27.17 10.59 25.81
C ALA A 413 -27.62 9.42 24.92
N ALA A 414 -28.93 9.24 24.81
CA ALA A 414 -29.56 8.22 24.00
C ALA A 414 -29.10 8.40 22.55
N TRP A 415 -28.93 7.29 21.85
CA TRP A 415 -28.67 7.32 20.41
C TRP A 415 -29.85 8.01 19.71
N ASN A 416 -29.72 9.32 19.42
CA ASN A 416 -30.72 10.15 18.75
C ASN A 416 -31.17 9.59 17.38
N SER A 417 -32.36 10.01 16.94
CA SER A 417 -33.04 9.59 15.70
C SER A 417 -32.29 9.85 14.38
N GLU A 418 -31.19 10.60 14.39
CA GLU A 418 -30.38 10.92 13.20
C GLU A 418 -29.05 10.14 13.11
N LEU A 419 -28.72 9.27 14.08
CA LEU A 419 -27.43 8.55 14.09
C LEU A 419 -27.27 7.51 12.96
N TRP A 420 -28.37 7.09 12.33
CA TRP A 420 -28.33 6.28 11.10
C TRP A 420 -27.53 6.97 9.98
N LEU A 421 -27.39 8.31 10.03
CA LEU A 421 -26.54 9.09 9.13
C LEU A 421 -25.09 8.63 9.15
N MET A 422 -24.56 8.22 10.31
CA MET A 422 -23.19 7.71 10.38
C MET A 422 -23.06 6.40 9.61
N GLY A 423 -24.00 5.48 9.80
CA GLY A 423 -24.02 4.23 9.04
C GLY A 423 -24.17 4.46 7.53
N SER A 424 -24.99 5.43 7.10
CA SER A 424 -25.10 5.74 5.67
C SER A 424 -23.83 6.36 5.10
N VAL A 425 -23.09 7.17 5.88
CA VAL A 425 -21.80 7.72 5.47
C VAL A 425 -20.70 6.66 5.46
N VAL A 426 -20.68 5.74 6.42
CA VAL A 426 -19.79 4.57 6.37
C VAL A 426 -20.09 3.73 5.12
N LEU A 427 -21.36 3.52 4.77
CA LEU A 427 -21.74 2.81 3.55
C LEU A 427 -21.25 3.57 2.30
N ARG A 428 -21.39 4.90 2.27
CA ARG A 428 -20.83 5.75 1.21
C ARG A 428 -19.34 5.50 1.05
N HIS A 429 -18.55 5.59 2.11
CA HIS A 429 -17.10 5.39 2.04
C HIS A 429 -16.74 3.96 1.66
N MET A 430 -17.48 2.94 2.12
CA MET A 430 -17.26 1.56 1.72
C MET A 430 -17.41 1.39 0.20
N LEU A 431 -18.41 2.03 -0.41
CA LEU A 431 -18.61 2.01 -1.86
C LEU A 431 -17.58 2.85 -2.61
N GLN A 432 -17.17 4.02 -2.08
CA GLN A 432 -16.10 4.85 -2.66
C GLN A 432 -14.76 4.11 -2.70
N LEU A 433 -14.43 3.39 -1.64
CA LEU A 433 -13.16 2.68 -1.51
C LEU A 433 -12.93 1.66 -2.63
N ARG A 434 -13.98 1.11 -3.24
CA ARG A 434 -13.84 0.20 -4.39
C ARG A 434 -13.16 0.85 -5.60
N CYS A 435 -13.30 2.16 -5.76
CA CYS A 435 -12.81 2.91 -6.93
C CYS A 435 -11.74 3.95 -6.57
N ASN A 436 -11.58 4.30 -5.28
CA ASN A 436 -10.71 5.41 -4.86
C ASN A 436 -9.67 5.00 -3.80
N ALA A 437 -9.70 3.76 -3.31
CA ALA A 437 -8.69 3.30 -2.36
C ALA A 437 -7.37 3.02 -3.08
N GLN A 438 -6.28 3.44 -2.44
CA GLN A 438 -4.93 3.17 -2.91
C GLN A 438 -4.27 2.09 -2.04
N ALA A 439 -3.65 1.12 -2.70
CA ALA A 439 -2.74 0.17 -2.08
C ALA A 439 -1.41 0.87 -1.76
N ILE A 440 -0.99 0.86 -0.51
CA ILE A 440 0.34 1.34 -0.10
C ILE A 440 1.30 0.17 -0.22
N ILE A 441 2.31 0.36 -1.06
CA ILE A 441 3.32 -0.64 -1.38
C ILE A 441 4.66 -0.21 -0.78
N THR A 442 5.39 -1.17 -0.23
CA THR A 442 6.78 -1.00 0.22
C THR A 442 7.62 -2.13 -0.33
N LEU A 443 8.92 -1.91 -0.44
CA LEU A 443 9.88 -2.98 -0.68
C LEU A 443 10.12 -3.74 0.63
N GLN A 444 10.13 -5.07 0.56
CA GLN A 444 10.52 -5.98 1.62
C GLN A 444 11.73 -6.78 1.15
N ASP A 445 12.79 -6.79 1.96
CA ASP A 445 13.95 -7.63 1.71
C ASP A 445 13.62 -9.10 1.93
N THR A 446 14.01 -9.93 0.96
CA THR A 446 13.81 -11.39 0.93
C THR A 446 15.13 -12.15 0.77
N GLY A 447 16.26 -11.45 0.78
CA GLY A 447 17.59 -12.05 0.68
C GLY A 447 18.11 -12.56 2.03
N ALA A 448 19.04 -13.52 2.00
CA ALA A 448 19.79 -13.92 3.19
C ALA A 448 20.60 -12.73 3.73
N GLU A 449 20.62 -12.53 5.05
CA GLU A 449 21.26 -11.38 5.73
C GLU A 449 22.75 -11.16 5.40
N ASN A 450 23.42 -12.16 4.81
CA ASN A 450 24.85 -12.11 4.44
C ASN A 450 25.11 -12.32 2.94
N SER A 451 24.08 -12.25 2.09
CA SER A 451 24.25 -12.31 0.63
C SER A 451 24.81 -10.98 0.11
N PRO A 452 25.83 -11.01 -0.78
CA PRO A 452 26.30 -9.78 -1.45
C PRO A 452 25.23 -9.22 -2.41
N VAL A 453 24.20 -10.01 -2.75
CA VAL A 453 23.06 -9.59 -3.56
C VAL A 453 21.82 -9.50 -2.68
N GLN A 454 21.27 -8.30 -2.57
CA GLN A 454 19.98 -8.04 -1.91
C GLN A 454 18.84 -8.42 -2.86
N SER A 455 17.92 -9.25 -2.39
CA SER A 455 16.67 -9.53 -3.09
C SER A 455 15.56 -8.79 -2.35
N SER A 456 14.73 -8.05 -3.08
CA SER A 456 13.59 -7.31 -2.52
C SER A 456 12.34 -7.57 -3.34
N ARG A 457 11.18 -7.63 -2.68
CA ARG A 457 9.87 -7.73 -3.34
C ARG A 457 8.96 -6.59 -2.91
N GLU A 458 8.10 -6.16 -3.81
CA GLU A 458 7.00 -5.25 -3.48
C GLU A 458 5.92 -5.99 -2.67
N ILE A 459 5.56 -5.44 -1.51
CA ILE A 459 4.45 -5.93 -0.70
C ILE A 459 3.45 -4.82 -0.44
N ARG A 460 2.16 -5.19 -0.45
CA ARG A 460 1.08 -4.29 -0.05
C ARG A 460 0.91 -4.35 1.46
N ILE A 461 1.16 -3.23 2.15
CA ILE A 461 1.14 -3.16 3.63
C ILE A 461 -0.11 -2.48 4.18
N ALA A 462 -0.77 -1.64 3.40
CA ALA A 462 -1.93 -0.88 3.86
C ALA A 462 -2.86 -0.52 2.69
N THR A 463 -4.07 -0.14 3.05
CA THR A 463 -5.05 0.50 2.17
C THR A 463 -5.31 1.90 2.70
N ALA A 464 -5.38 2.89 1.81
CA ALA A 464 -5.56 4.28 2.20
C ALA A 464 -6.42 5.07 1.22
N MET A 465 -6.96 6.19 1.69
CA MET A 465 -7.76 7.11 0.88
C MET A 465 -7.02 8.44 0.74
N PHE A 466 -6.64 8.79 -0.48
CA PHE A 466 -5.84 9.97 -0.82
C PHE A 466 -6.70 10.97 -1.61
N PRO A 467 -7.10 12.10 -1.03
CA PRO A 467 -8.08 12.99 -1.64
C PRO A 467 -7.59 13.64 -2.95
N THR A 468 -6.30 13.97 -3.04
CA THR A 468 -5.72 14.65 -4.19
C THR A 468 -5.30 13.65 -5.25
N LEU A 469 -4.71 12.53 -4.85
CA LEU A 469 -4.31 11.44 -5.74
C LEU A 469 -5.50 10.87 -6.51
N SER A 470 -6.68 10.77 -5.88
CA SER A 470 -7.91 10.28 -6.52
C SER A 470 -8.44 11.18 -7.65
N LEU A 471 -7.83 12.33 -7.94
CA LEU A 471 -8.15 13.16 -9.11
C LEU A 471 -7.47 12.71 -10.40
N LEU A 472 -6.45 11.85 -10.31
CA LEU A 472 -5.75 11.34 -11.48
C LEU A 472 -6.59 10.27 -12.17
N ASN A 473 -7.01 10.55 -13.40
CA ASN A 473 -7.71 9.56 -14.22
C ASN A 473 -6.79 8.49 -14.80
N HIS A 474 -7.40 7.44 -15.32
CA HIS A 474 -6.71 6.28 -15.82
C HIS A 474 -6.19 6.42 -17.27
N SER A 475 -4.97 5.93 -17.51
CA SER A 475 -4.47 5.49 -18.82
C SER A 475 -3.70 4.17 -18.68
N CYS A 476 -3.83 3.28 -19.67
CA CYS A 476 -3.03 2.05 -19.73
C CYS A 476 -1.55 2.33 -20.06
N CYS A 477 -1.23 3.54 -20.50
CA CYS A 477 0.12 4.08 -20.69
C CYS A 477 0.16 5.46 -20.03
N PRO A 478 0.36 5.53 -18.71
CA PRO A 478 0.31 6.79 -17.97
C PRO A 478 1.45 7.72 -18.36
N ASN A 479 1.31 9.01 -18.04
CA ASN A 479 2.39 10.00 -18.10
C ASN A 479 2.90 10.36 -16.70
N THR A 480 2.52 9.58 -15.69
CA THR A 480 2.90 9.77 -14.30
C THR A 480 3.52 8.51 -13.70
N SER A 481 4.29 8.72 -12.65
CA SER A 481 4.81 7.67 -11.79
C SER A 481 4.53 7.99 -10.32
N LEU A 482 4.37 6.96 -9.49
CA LEU A 482 3.95 7.08 -8.09
C LEU A 482 4.98 6.47 -7.15
N ALA A 483 5.41 7.21 -6.13
CA ALA A 483 6.30 6.70 -5.09
C ALA A 483 5.71 6.96 -3.70
N PHE A 484 5.63 5.90 -2.87
CA PHE A 484 5.26 6.02 -1.47
C PHE A 484 6.50 6.18 -0.61
N SER A 485 6.43 7.07 0.38
CA SER A 485 7.44 7.16 1.45
C SER A 485 6.75 6.90 2.78
N THR A 486 7.26 5.96 3.56
CA THR A 486 6.72 5.60 4.89
C THR A 486 7.53 6.20 6.03
N GLY A 487 8.03 7.43 5.89
CA GLY A 487 8.70 8.17 6.97
C GLY A 487 9.95 7.47 7.54
N THR A 488 10.55 6.56 6.76
CA THR A 488 11.59 5.61 7.16
C THR A 488 13.02 6.10 6.91
N HIS A 489 13.29 7.41 6.92
CA HIS A 489 14.68 7.83 7.02
C HIS A 489 15.17 7.60 8.46
N LEU A 490 15.62 6.36 8.70
CA LEU A 490 16.63 5.98 9.68
C LEU A 490 17.99 6.64 9.31
N SER A 491 17.99 7.91 8.92
CA SER A 491 19.22 8.71 8.87
C SER A 491 19.39 9.31 10.26
N ALA A 492 20.51 8.96 10.90
CA ALA A 492 20.98 9.46 12.18
C ALA A 492 21.36 10.96 12.15
N ASP A 493 20.49 11.82 11.59
CA ASP A 493 20.68 13.27 11.66
C ASP A 493 19.98 13.84 12.89
N PHE A 494 20.74 13.74 13.98
CA PHE A 494 20.52 14.46 15.22
C PHE A 494 20.59 15.98 14.97
N SER A 495 19.44 16.63 15.11
CA SER A 495 19.30 18.04 15.47
C SER A 495 18.18 18.16 16.49
N GLU A 496 18.55 18.38 17.75
CA GLU A 496 17.66 18.80 18.83
C GLU A 496 17.15 20.22 18.57
N SER A 497 15.84 20.42 18.85
CA SER A 497 15.06 21.66 18.98
C SER A 497 13.74 21.69 18.21
N VAL A 498 13.35 20.58 17.54
CA VAL A 498 12.10 20.52 16.75
C VAL A 498 11.16 19.42 17.26
N ALA A 499 10.96 19.36 18.58
CA ALA A 499 10.07 18.37 19.21
C ALA A 499 8.57 18.64 18.94
N GLU A 500 8.18 19.88 18.60
CA GLU A 500 6.77 20.24 18.35
C GLU A 500 6.40 20.36 16.86
N LYS A 501 7.36 20.53 15.94
CA LYS A 501 7.06 20.58 14.48
C LYS A 501 7.19 19.23 13.77
N ARG A 502 7.81 18.20 14.39
CA ARG A 502 7.85 16.83 13.84
C ARG A 502 6.47 16.14 13.82
N SER A 503 5.51 16.59 14.62
CA SER A 503 4.17 15.97 14.72
C SER A 503 3.32 16.12 13.47
N LYS A 504 3.55 17.16 12.64
CA LYS A 504 2.81 17.39 11.39
C LYS A 504 3.45 16.77 10.15
N ALA A 505 4.65 16.18 10.24
CA ALA A 505 5.36 15.64 9.08
C ALA A 505 5.58 14.12 9.07
N SER A 506 5.17 13.43 10.14
CA SER A 506 5.37 11.98 10.30
C SER A 506 4.21 11.19 9.69
N GLY A 507 4.52 10.29 8.75
CA GLY A 507 3.58 9.30 8.23
C GLY A 507 3.78 9.00 6.74
N VAL A 508 2.95 8.11 6.21
CA VAL A 508 2.98 7.80 4.79
C VAL A 508 2.62 9.02 3.94
N THR A 509 3.39 9.24 2.88
CA THR A 509 3.15 10.25 1.85
C THR A 509 3.27 9.60 0.48
N VAL A 510 2.65 10.21 -0.52
CA VAL A 510 2.83 9.84 -1.93
C VAL A 510 3.34 11.04 -2.70
N ALA A 511 4.32 10.80 -3.57
CA ALA A 511 4.80 11.74 -4.55
C ALA A 511 4.44 11.24 -5.94
N VAL A 512 3.85 12.11 -6.75
CA VAL A 512 3.56 11.84 -8.16
C VAL A 512 4.52 12.65 -8.99
N ARG A 513 5.21 12.00 -9.92
CA ARG A 513 6.16 12.65 -10.84
C ARG A 513 5.75 12.45 -12.28
N ALA A 514 6.10 13.38 -13.14
CA ALA A 514 5.98 13.21 -14.58
C ALA A 514 6.92 12.08 -15.03
N ALA A 515 6.38 11.04 -15.66
CA ALA A 515 7.19 9.95 -16.22
C ALA A 515 7.84 10.34 -17.56
N LYS A 516 7.18 11.28 -18.26
CA LYS A 516 7.59 11.86 -19.54
C LYS A 516 7.20 13.33 -19.60
N ASP A 517 7.70 14.05 -20.60
CA ASP A 517 7.31 15.43 -20.85
C ASP A 517 5.79 15.54 -21.06
N ILE A 518 5.15 16.49 -20.37
CA ILE A 518 3.71 16.78 -20.47
C ILE A 518 3.54 18.19 -21.03
N SER A 519 2.84 18.29 -22.14
CA SER A 519 2.56 19.57 -22.82
C SER A 519 1.38 20.29 -22.18
N PRO A 520 1.32 21.64 -22.26
CA PRO A 520 0.16 22.40 -21.82
C PRO A 520 -1.15 21.87 -22.42
N GLY A 521 -2.18 21.74 -21.60
CA GLY A 521 -3.49 21.20 -21.98
C GLY A 521 -3.59 19.67 -21.96
N GLN A 522 -2.48 18.93 -21.79
CA GLN A 522 -2.55 17.48 -21.65
C GLN A 522 -3.04 17.07 -20.26
N GLU A 523 -3.87 16.03 -20.22
CA GLU A 523 -4.34 15.42 -18.98
C GLU A 523 -3.20 14.66 -18.28
N ILE A 524 -3.13 14.80 -16.96
CA ILE A 524 -2.19 14.09 -16.10
C ILE A 524 -2.86 12.78 -15.66
N LEU A 525 -2.32 11.67 -16.14
CA LEU A 525 -2.95 10.35 -16.13
C LEU A 525 -2.11 9.34 -15.35
N HIS A 526 -2.77 8.54 -14.52
CA HIS A 526 -2.19 7.43 -13.76
C HIS A 526 -2.67 6.07 -14.27
N CYS A 527 -2.03 4.97 -13.83
CA CYS A 527 -2.48 3.62 -14.15
C CYS A 527 -3.10 2.98 -12.91
N TYR A 528 -4.33 2.46 -13.03
CA TYR A 528 -5.09 1.89 -11.91
C TYR A 528 -4.75 0.41 -11.65
N GLY A 529 -3.65 -0.07 -12.22
CA GLY A 529 -3.24 -1.47 -12.26
C GLY A 529 -3.11 -2.00 -13.69
N PRO A 530 -4.17 -1.97 -14.52
CA PRO A 530 -4.15 -2.51 -15.88
C PRO A 530 -3.23 -1.74 -16.84
N HIS A 531 -1.99 -2.20 -16.98
CA HIS A 531 -0.97 -1.54 -17.81
C HIS A 531 -0.82 -2.21 -19.17
N SER A 532 -0.72 -1.39 -20.23
CA SER A 532 -0.63 -1.82 -21.63
C SER A 532 0.54 -2.73 -21.97
N ARG A 533 1.61 -2.65 -21.17
CA ARG A 533 2.82 -3.48 -21.29
C ARG A 533 2.77 -4.81 -20.53
N ARG A 534 1.73 -5.05 -19.72
CA ARG A 534 1.64 -6.25 -18.87
C ARG A 534 0.41 -7.11 -19.17
N MET A 535 -0.58 -6.55 -19.87
CA MET A 535 -1.89 -7.16 -20.04
C MET A 535 -2.46 -6.83 -21.41
N ALA A 536 -3.21 -7.75 -22.02
CA ALA A 536 -3.90 -7.53 -23.30
C ALA A 536 -5.07 -6.55 -23.17
N THR A 537 -5.43 -5.87 -24.26
CA THR A 537 -6.46 -4.79 -24.25
C THR A 537 -7.79 -5.26 -23.70
N GLN A 538 -8.29 -6.41 -24.16
CA GLN A 538 -9.56 -6.96 -23.70
C GLN A 538 -9.57 -7.21 -22.19
N GLU A 539 -8.47 -7.74 -21.65
CA GLU A 539 -8.34 -7.99 -20.23
C GLU A 539 -8.26 -6.69 -19.43
N ARG A 540 -7.49 -5.69 -19.90
CA ARG A 540 -7.41 -4.36 -19.26
C ARG A 540 -8.79 -3.71 -19.20
N GLN A 541 -9.50 -3.66 -20.31
CA GLN A 541 -10.84 -3.08 -20.41
C GLN A 541 -11.84 -3.81 -19.52
N ARG A 542 -11.79 -5.15 -19.46
CA ARG A 542 -12.63 -5.95 -18.56
C ARG A 542 -12.38 -5.57 -17.09
N LEU A 543 -11.13 -5.58 -16.61
CA LEU A 543 -10.84 -5.26 -15.20
C LEU A 543 -11.24 -3.82 -14.84
N LEU A 544 -11.01 -2.87 -15.76
CA LEU A 544 -11.43 -1.48 -15.55
C LEU A 544 -12.95 -1.33 -15.51
N GLN A 545 -13.67 -2.04 -16.38
CA GLN A 545 -15.13 -2.03 -16.42
C GLN A 545 -15.73 -2.68 -15.16
N GLU A 546 -15.15 -3.78 -14.67
CA GLU A 546 -15.63 -4.51 -13.50
C GLU A 546 -15.45 -3.71 -12.19
N GLN A 547 -14.34 -2.98 -12.04
CA GLN A 547 -14.03 -2.26 -10.81
C GLN A 547 -14.36 -0.75 -10.84
N TYR A 548 -14.15 -0.09 -11.97
CA TYR A 548 -14.26 1.36 -12.12
C TYR A 548 -15.39 1.80 -13.08
N TYR A 549 -16.09 0.85 -13.69
CA TYR A 549 -17.31 1.08 -14.47
C TYR A 549 -17.16 1.93 -15.73
N PHE A 550 -15.96 1.96 -16.32
CA PHE A 550 -15.70 2.64 -17.60
C PHE A 550 -14.90 1.76 -18.54
N LEU A 551 -15.05 2.04 -19.84
CA LEU A 551 -14.27 1.42 -20.91
C LEU A 551 -13.09 2.33 -21.27
N CYS A 552 -11.87 1.83 -21.13
CA CYS A 552 -10.67 2.63 -21.43
C CYS A 552 -10.45 2.78 -22.94
N GLN A 553 -10.37 4.04 -23.38
CA GLN A 553 -10.11 4.46 -24.76
C GLN A 553 -8.79 5.23 -24.88
N CYS A 554 -7.82 4.95 -24.01
CA CYS A 554 -6.50 5.57 -24.11
C CYS A 554 -5.79 5.14 -25.41
N GLU A 555 -4.80 5.93 -25.84
CA GLU A 555 -4.00 5.68 -27.04
C GLU A 555 -3.52 4.21 -27.16
N ALA A 556 -3.03 3.64 -26.06
CA ALA A 556 -2.56 2.26 -26.04
C ALA A 556 -3.66 1.22 -26.30
N CYS A 557 -4.91 1.48 -25.88
CA CYS A 557 -6.04 0.61 -26.21
C CYS A 557 -6.45 0.78 -27.68
N THR A 558 -6.53 2.03 -28.16
CA THR A 558 -6.94 2.33 -29.54
C THR A 558 -5.97 1.76 -30.57
N LEU A 559 -4.66 1.97 -30.38
CA LEU A 559 -3.62 1.45 -31.28
C LEU A 559 -3.59 -0.08 -31.32
N GLN A 560 -3.71 -0.74 -30.17
CA GLN A 560 -3.70 -2.20 -30.10
C GLN A 560 -4.96 -2.80 -30.76
N GLN A 561 -6.13 -2.18 -30.58
CA GLN A 561 -7.36 -2.61 -31.27
C GLN A 561 -7.25 -2.47 -32.79
N GLN A 562 -6.71 -1.35 -33.29
CA GLN A 562 -6.47 -1.15 -34.72
C GLN A 562 -5.52 -2.19 -35.29
N SER A 563 -4.43 -2.52 -34.57
CA SER A 563 -3.51 -3.58 -34.99
C SER A 563 -4.14 -4.98 -34.99
N GLU A 564 -5.09 -5.26 -34.09
CA GLU A 564 -5.80 -6.54 -34.03
C GLU A 564 -6.87 -6.66 -35.13
N GLU A 565 -7.47 -5.54 -35.55
CA GLU A 565 -8.44 -5.48 -36.66
C GLU A 565 -7.74 -5.60 -38.03
N GLU A 566 -6.58 -4.95 -38.22
CA GLU A 566 -5.80 -5.02 -39.46
C GLU A 566 -5.14 -6.39 -39.68
N ASP A 567 -4.75 -7.10 -38.63
CA ASP A 567 -4.20 -8.48 -38.74
C ASP A 567 -5.28 -9.51 -39.16
N GLY A 568 -6.56 -9.12 -39.11
CA GLY A 568 -7.69 -9.87 -39.67
C GLY A 568 -7.92 -9.67 -41.17
N SER A 569 -7.27 -8.68 -41.80
CA SER A 569 -7.43 -8.34 -43.22
C SER A 569 -6.12 -7.81 -43.82
N GLU A 570 -5.28 -8.73 -44.30
CA GLU A 570 -4.12 -8.50 -45.19
C GLU A 570 -3.26 -7.23 -44.97
N GLY A 571 -2.06 -7.40 -44.39
CA GLY A 571 -0.92 -6.51 -44.71
C GLY A 571 0.00 -6.16 -43.54
N ARG A 572 1.21 -6.72 -43.58
CA ARG A 572 2.32 -6.49 -42.63
C ARG A 572 2.62 -5.00 -42.40
N LEU A 573 2.49 -4.52 -41.16
CA LEU A 573 3.32 -3.47 -40.56
C LEU A 573 3.42 -3.70 -39.05
N GLN A 574 4.66 -3.77 -38.56
CA GLN A 574 5.02 -4.04 -37.18
C GLN A 574 4.65 -2.86 -36.27
N CYS A 575 3.75 -3.10 -35.31
CA CYS A 575 3.70 -2.30 -34.09
C CYS A 575 3.58 -3.22 -32.87
N SER A 576 4.39 -2.93 -31.86
CA SER A 576 4.68 -3.75 -30.69
C SER A 576 3.43 -3.95 -29.81
N SER A 577 2.69 -5.02 -30.06
CA SER A 577 1.61 -5.49 -29.19
C SER A 577 2.20 -6.25 -28.00
N VAL A 578 2.01 -5.72 -26.78
CA VAL A 578 2.38 -6.39 -25.53
C VAL A 578 1.14 -6.84 -24.77
N GLY A 579 0.39 -7.73 -25.41
CA GLY A 579 0.05 -9.02 -24.81
C GLY A 579 0.79 -10.05 -25.65
N GLY A 580 2.12 -9.99 -25.62
CA GLY A 580 2.97 -10.59 -26.64
C GLY A 580 2.59 -12.04 -26.88
N ASN A 581 2.24 -12.37 -28.12
CA ASN A 581 2.31 -13.75 -28.57
C ASN A 581 3.71 -14.27 -28.13
N PRO A 582 3.83 -15.37 -27.35
CA PRO A 582 5.10 -15.89 -26.80
C PRO A 582 6.17 -16.26 -27.84
N GLN A 583 5.94 -15.85 -29.08
CA GLN A 583 6.53 -16.28 -30.33
C GLN A 583 7.13 -15.09 -31.10
N SER A 584 7.00 -13.86 -30.57
CA SER A 584 7.70 -12.67 -31.08
C SER A 584 9.14 -12.63 -30.54
N GLY A 585 10.13 -12.35 -31.39
CA GLY A 585 11.55 -12.38 -31.01
C GLY A 585 12.20 -13.76 -31.01
N LEU A 586 11.64 -14.74 -31.75
CA LEU A 586 12.26 -16.04 -31.99
C LEU A 586 13.27 -15.97 -33.14
N LEU A 587 14.47 -16.48 -32.92
CA LEU A 587 15.57 -16.49 -33.89
C LEU A 587 15.93 -17.92 -34.31
N CYS A 588 16.22 -18.08 -35.59
CA CYS A 588 16.69 -19.33 -36.18
C CYS A 588 18.02 -19.78 -35.55
N GLY A 589 18.12 -21.04 -35.13
CA GLY A 589 19.37 -21.59 -34.57
C GLY A 589 20.55 -21.55 -35.53
N GLU A 590 20.29 -21.80 -36.82
CA GLU A 590 21.31 -21.90 -37.87
C GLU A 590 21.87 -20.53 -38.34
N CYS A 591 21.01 -19.55 -38.60
CA CYS A 591 21.41 -18.28 -39.23
C CYS A 591 21.10 -17.03 -38.40
N LYS A 592 20.48 -17.19 -37.22
CA LYS A 592 20.02 -16.09 -36.35
C LYS A 592 18.99 -15.14 -36.98
N GLY A 593 18.46 -15.47 -38.17
CA GLY A 593 17.35 -14.73 -38.79
C GLY A 593 16.04 -14.90 -38.01
N SER A 594 15.14 -13.92 -38.12
CA SER A 594 13.82 -13.96 -37.46
C SER A 594 12.99 -15.14 -37.95
N LEU A 595 12.29 -15.81 -37.05
CA LEU A 595 11.37 -16.90 -37.37
C LEU A 595 9.93 -16.37 -37.45
N ASN A 596 9.27 -16.63 -38.58
CA ASN A 596 7.89 -16.20 -38.84
C ASN A 596 6.95 -17.41 -38.86
N ARG A 597 5.74 -17.25 -38.34
CA ARG A 597 4.74 -18.34 -38.32
C ARG A 597 4.22 -18.63 -39.74
N SER A 598 4.13 -19.91 -40.11
CA SER A 598 3.61 -20.33 -41.41
C SER A 598 2.07 -20.18 -41.48
N SER A 599 1.55 -19.64 -42.59
CA SER A 599 0.12 -19.39 -42.81
C SER A 599 -0.65 -20.53 -43.48
N GLU A 600 0.02 -21.58 -43.97
CA GLU A 600 -0.63 -22.66 -44.72
C GLU A 600 -0.98 -23.88 -43.84
N GLU A 601 -2.23 -24.36 -43.97
CA GLU A 601 -2.82 -25.42 -43.15
C GLU A 601 -2.29 -26.83 -43.51
N ARG A 602 -1.24 -27.25 -42.80
CA ARG A 602 -1.11 -28.57 -42.13
C ARG A 602 0.28 -28.72 -41.53
N GLY A 603 0.41 -28.25 -40.30
CA GLY A 603 1.66 -28.27 -39.52
C GLY A 603 2.02 -26.87 -39.06
N LYS A 604 1.43 -26.41 -37.96
CA LYS A 604 1.70 -25.09 -37.36
C LYS A 604 3.20 -25.02 -37.03
N GLY A 605 3.99 -24.31 -37.83
CA GLY A 605 5.44 -24.20 -37.68
C GLY A 605 5.94 -22.78 -37.91
N PHE A 606 7.23 -22.60 -37.72
CA PHE A 606 7.95 -21.35 -37.97
C PHE A 606 8.94 -21.56 -39.10
N ILE A 607 9.04 -20.58 -39.99
CA ILE A 607 9.97 -20.58 -41.12
C ILE A 607 10.92 -19.41 -40.94
N CYS A 608 12.21 -19.64 -41.21
CA CYS A 608 13.19 -18.58 -41.20
C CYS A 608 12.86 -17.53 -42.26
N SER A 609 12.87 -16.26 -41.86
CA SER A 609 12.68 -15.11 -42.74
C SER A 609 13.76 -14.99 -43.82
N GLN A 610 14.94 -15.57 -43.58
CA GLN A 610 16.02 -15.61 -44.56
C GLN A 610 15.75 -16.69 -45.61
N ALA A 611 15.42 -16.26 -46.82
CA ALA A 611 15.08 -17.15 -47.94
C ALA A 611 16.21 -18.15 -48.27
N SER A 612 17.48 -17.78 -48.00
CA SER A 612 18.65 -18.63 -48.20
C SER A 612 18.84 -19.72 -47.13
N CYS A 613 18.16 -19.60 -45.98
CA CYS A 613 18.30 -20.54 -44.87
C CYS A 613 17.34 -21.74 -45.00
N GLY A 614 16.08 -21.49 -45.35
CA GLY A 614 15.06 -22.53 -45.52
C GLY A 614 14.74 -23.34 -44.26
N HIS A 615 15.25 -22.94 -43.08
CA HIS A 615 15.06 -23.66 -41.82
C HIS A 615 13.62 -23.50 -41.31
N CYS A 616 13.03 -24.61 -40.90
CA CYS A 616 11.67 -24.69 -40.40
C CYS A 616 11.65 -25.39 -39.04
N VAL A 617 10.92 -24.83 -38.07
CA VAL A 617 10.81 -25.37 -36.71
C VAL A 617 9.33 -25.64 -36.39
N ALA A 618 9.01 -26.81 -35.84
CA ALA A 618 7.63 -27.12 -35.47
C ALA A 618 7.17 -26.31 -34.24
N LEU A 619 5.89 -25.91 -34.18
CA LEU A 619 5.36 -25.20 -33.00
C LEU A 619 5.51 -26.01 -31.70
N SER A 620 5.37 -27.34 -31.77
CA SER A 620 5.58 -28.22 -30.62
C SER A 620 7.02 -28.14 -30.08
N GLU A 621 7.99 -28.03 -30.99
CA GLU A 621 9.41 -27.91 -30.64
C GLU A 621 9.72 -26.53 -30.04
N VAL A 622 9.16 -25.46 -30.61
CA VAL A 622 9.25 -24.11 -30.01
C VAL A 622 8.67 -24.09 -28.60
N ASN A 623 7.46 -24.61 -28.41
CA ASN A 623 6.80 -24.65 -27.10
C ASN A 623 7.59 -25.50 -26.09
N GLN A 624 8.10 -26.65 -26.52
CA GLN A 624 8.94 -27.50 -25.69
C GLN A 624 10.21 -26.75 -25.25
N ARG A 625 10.89 -26.09 -26.19
CA ARG A 625 12.12 -25.35 -25.89
C ARG A 625 11.88 -24.18 -24.94
N LEU A 626 10.82 -23.39 -25.15
CA LEU A 626 10.45 -22.32 -24.23
C LEU A 626 10.13 -22.85 -22.83
N GLN A 627 9.47 -24.01 -22.74
CA GLN A 627 9.16 -24.65 -21.46
C GLN A 627 10.41 -25.18 -20.75
N GLU A 628 11.36 -25.75 -21.49
CA GLU A 628 12.67 -26.17 -20.96
C GLU A 628 13.44 -24.97 -20.39
N ILE A 629 13.50 -23.86 -21.12
CA ILE A 629 14.15 -22.62 -20.65
C ILE A 629 13.52 -22.14 -19.34
N LYS A 630 12.17 -22.06 -19.27
CA LYS A 630 11.45 -21.67 -18.06
C LYS A 630 11.77 -22.59 -16.87
N GLN A 631 11.84 -23.89 -17.12
CA GLN A 631 12.12 -24.87 -16.08
C GLN A 631 13.56 -24.78 -15.58
N ASP A 632 14.53 -24.61 -16.49
CA ASP A 632 15.93 -24.44 -16.13
C ASP A 632 16.18 -23.12 -15.40
N LEU A 633 15.55 -22.02 -15.82
CA LEU A 633 15.57 -20.74 -15.11
C LEU A 633 15.06 -20.91 -13.67
N LYS A 634 13.90 -21.55 -13.49
CA LYS A 634 13.36 -21.82 -12.14
C LYS A 634 14.34 -22.62 -11.28
N LYS A 635 14.92 -23.69 -11.83
CA LYS A 635 15.93 -24.49 -11.11
C LYS A 635 17.19 -23.68 -10.78
N ALA A 636 17.62 -22.77 -11.65
CA ALA A 636 18.77 -21.91 -11.40
C ALA A 636 18.49 -20.94 -10.25
N VAL A 637 17.29 -20.36 -10.18
CA VAL A 637 16.86 -19.52 -9.05
C VAL A 637 16.84 -20.32 -7.75
N ASP A 638 16.24 -21.52 -7.73
CA ASP A 638 16.24 -22.41 -6.56
C ASP A 638 17.67 -22.78 -6.11
N LEU A 639 18.62 -22.93 -7.06
CA LEU A 639 20.02 -23.20 -6.74
C LEU A 639 20.71 -21.99 -6.11
N MET A 640 20.44 -20.78 -6.60
CA MET A 640 20.96 -19.54 -6.00
C MET A 640 20.44 -19.32 -4.58
N GLU A 641 19.16 -19.62 -4.33
CA GLU A 641 18.55 -19.55 -2.98
C GLU A 641 19.16 -20.57 -2.01
N ARG A 642 19.70 -21.68 -2.52
CA ARG A 642 20.42 -22.70 -1.73
C ARG A 642 21.92 -22.48 -1.70
N GLU A 643 22.39 -21.26 -1.96
CA GLU A 643 23.79 -20.86 -1.93
C GLU A 643 24.69 -21.68 -2.88
N ARG A 644 24.16 -22.10 -4.05
CA ARG A 644 24.91 -22.84 -5.09
C ARG A 644 24.98 -22.06 -6.41
N PRO A 645 25.53 -20.84 -6.42
CA PRO A 645 25.56 -19.98 -7.62
C PRO A 645 26.40 -20.57 -8.76
N ASP A 646 27.46 -21.35 -8.48
CA ASP A 646 28.28 -22.02 -9.50
C ASP A 646 27.47 -23.03 -10.33
N GLU A 647 26.56 -23.75 -9.67
CA GLU A 647 25.68 -24.72 -10.34
C GLU A 647 24.57 -24.03 -11.12
N ALA A 648 24.00 -22.96 -10.55
CA ALA A 648 23.05 -22.11 -11.25
C ALA A 648 23.68 -21.54 -12.53
N LEU A 649 24.89 -20.99 -12.45
CA LEU A 649 25.59 -20.41 -13.60
C LEU A 649 25.91 -21.47 -14.67
N ARG A 650 26.34 -22.67 -14.28
CA ARG A 650 26.55 -23.78 -15.23
C ARG A 650 25.25 -24.17 -15.93
N LEU A 651 24.13 -24.20 -15.20
CA LEU A 651 22.82 -24.48 -15.76
C LEU A 651 22.40 -23.39 -16.76
N LEU A 652 22.46 -22.12 -16.36
CA LEU A 652 22.09 -20.97 -17.19
C LEU A 652 22.92 -20.90 -18.49
N ARG A 653 24.24 -21.08 -18.40
CA ARG A 653 25.12 -21.14 -19.57
C ARG A 653 24.74 -22.28 -20.52
N ARG A 654 24.41 -23.46 -19.98
CA ARG A 654 23.95 -24.59 -20.80
C ARG A 654 22.62 -24.30 -21.48
N THR A 655 21.70 -23.62 -20.80
CA THR A 655 20.41 -23.21 -21.37
C THR A 655 20.58 -22.19 -22.50
N GLN A 656 21.57 -21.30 -22.40
CA GLN A 656 21.94 -20.30 -23.42
C GLN A 656 22.79 -20.84 -24.58
N SER A 657 23.33 -22.06 -24.48
CA SER A 657 24.11 -22.68 -25.56
C SER A 657 23.31 -22.78 -26.87
N PRO A 658 23.97 -22.74 -28.04
CA PRO A 658 23.31 -22.80 -29.34
C PRO A 658 22.39 -24.01 -29.45
N SER A 659 21.12 -23.77 -29.77
CA SER A 659 20.11 -24.78 -30.09
C SER A 659 19.40 -24.43 -31.41
N ALA A 660 18.54 -25.32 -31.91
CA ALA A 660 17.75 -25.10 -33.13
C ALA A 660 16.90 -23.80 -33.11
N LEU A 661 16.65 -23.27 -31.91
CA LEU A 661 15.97 -22.02 -31.64
C LEU A 661 16.83 -21.14 -30.72
N SER A 662 16.86 -19.83 -30.94
CA SER A 662 17.42 -18.84 -30.01
C SER A 662 16.44 -17.71 -29.75
N LEU A 663 16.61 -17.01 -28.63
CA LEU A 663 15.79 -15.86 -28.27
C LEU A 663 16.53 -14.59 -28.68
N ALA A 664 15.80 -13.61 -29.21
CA ALA A 664 16.34 -12.28 -29.43
C ALA A 664 16.66 -11.59 -28.10
N GLU A 665 17.59 -10.63 -28.11
CA GLU A 665 17.93 -9.83 -26.92
C GLU A 665 16.73 -9.07 -26.36
N THR A 666 15.73 -8.77 -27.20
CA THR A 666 14.48 -8.10 -26.80
C THR A 666 13.41 -9.04 -26.24
N HIS A 667 13.66 -10.36 -26.24
CA HIS A 667 12.69 -11.36 -25.79
C HIS A 667 12.64 -11.41 -24.25
N PRO A 668 11.46 -11.41 -23.60
CA PRO A 668 11.35 -11.37 -22.14
C PRO A 668 12.13 -12.49 -21.42
N LEU A 669 11.99 -13.74 -21.89
CA LEU A 669 12.76 -14.87 -21.33
C LEU A 669 14.28 -14.74 -21.52
N GLN A 670 14.75 -14.02 -22.53
CA GLN A 670 16.19 -13.74 -22.65
C GLN A 670 16.59 -12.75 -21.56
N GLY A 671 15.81 -11.69 -21.33
CA GLY A 671 16.02 -10.76 -20.23
C GLY A 671 16.05 -11.44 -18.86
N GLU A 672 15.13 -12.35 -18.59
CA GLU A 672 15.09 -13.15 -17.35
C GLU A 672 16.32 -14.06 -17.20
N LEU A 673 16.79 -14.68 -18.29
CA LEU A 673 18.02 -15.48 -18.28
C LEU A 673 19.25 -14.62 -17.99
N GLU A 674 19.33 -13.44 -18.60
CA GLU A 674 20.44 -12.49 -18.39
C GLU A 674 20.44 -11.95 -16.95
N ASP A 675 19.26 -11.61 -16.41
CA ASP A 675 19.10 -11.16 -15.01
C ASP A 675 19.50 -12.24 -14.00
N ALA A 676 19.02 -13.48 -14.18
CA ALA A 676 19.41 -14.61 -13.34
C ALA A 676 20.91 -14.92 -13.44
N THR A 677 21.50 -14.73 -14.61
CA THR A 677 22.95 -14.91 -14.81
C THR A 677 23.73 -13.81 -14.11
N ALA A 678 23.28 -12.56 -14.20
CA ALA A 678 23.88 -11.45 -13.47
C ALA A 678 23.82 -11.68 -11.96
N ARG A 679 22.68 -12.12 -11.43
CA ARG A 679 22.50 -12.48 -10.02
C ARG A 679 23.49 -13.57 -9.58
N ALA A 680 23.71 -14.59 -10.40
CA ALA A 680 24.67 -15.65 -10.09
C ALA A 680 26.11 -15.09 -10.00
N TYR A 681 26.55 -14.28 -10.96
CA TYR A 681 27.87 -13.63 -10.92
C TYR A 681 28.04 -12.70 -9.73
N ALA A 682 27.05 -11.86 -9.46
CA ALA A 682 27.07 -10.94 -8.32
C ALA A 682 27.13 -11.71 -6.99
N THR A 683 26.43 -12.84 -6.88
CA THR A 683 26.50 -13.73 -5.70
C THR A 683 27.91 -14.29 -5.49
N MET A 684 28.68 -14.50 -6.57
CA MET A 684 30.08 -14.95 -6.53
C MET A 684 31.09 -13.80 -6.42
N GLY A 685 30.63 -12.54 -6.39
CA GLY A 685 31.49 -11.36 -6.35
C GLY A 685 32.12 -10.94 -7.69
N ASP A 686 31.70 -11.51 -8.82
CA ASP A 686 32.11 -11.07 -10.16
C ASP A 686 31.17 -9.97 -10.67
N TRP A 687 31.40 -8.76 -10.16
CA TRP A 687 30.58 -7.59 -10.48
C TRP A 687 30.69 -7.16 -11.95
N SER A 688 31.84 -7.40 -12.58
CA SER A 688 32.05 -7.08 -14.00
C SER A 688 31.18 -7.91 -14.92
N SER A 689 31.16 -9.22 -14.72
CA SER A 689 30.29 -10.11 -15.50
C SER A 689 28.83 -9.82 -15.17
N ALA A 690 28.50 -9.60 -13.90
CA ALA A 690 27.14 -9.23 -13.49
C ALA A 690 26.64 -7.98 -14.24
N ALA A 691 27.42 -6.90 -14.27
CA ALA A 691 27.07 -5.67 -14.97
C ALA A 691 26.83 -5.90 -16.47
N SER A 692 27.71 -6.65 -17.16
CA SER A 692 27.54 -6.97 -18.60
C SER A 692 26.26 -7.78 -18.89
N HIS A 693 25.86 -8.65 -17.97
CA HIS A 693 24.61 -9.40 -18.08
C HIS A 693 23.39 -8.52 -17.76
N LEU A 694 23.49 -7.58 -16.80
CA LEU A 694 22.44 -6.59 -16.54
C LEU A 694 22.22 -5.63 -17.72
N GLU A 695 23.28 -5.18 -18.39
CA GLU A 695 23.18 -4.34 -19.60
C GLU A 695 22.39 -5.06 -20.71
N ARG A 696 22.60 -6.37 -20.88
CA ARG A 696 21.83 -7.19 -21.83
C ARG A 696 20.39 -7.40 -21.38
N SER A 697 20.16 -7.61 -20.09
CA SER A 697 18.82 -7.70 -19.53
C SER A 697 18.04 -6.39 -19.72
N ALA A 698 18.71 -5.24 -19.56
CA ALA A 698 18.12 -3.92 -19.72
C ALA A 698 17.52 -3.70 -21.12
N VAL A 699 18.07 -4.30 -22.18
CA VAL A 699 17.49 -4.24 -23.54
C VAL A 699 16.12 -4.92 -23.58
N ALA A 700 16.01 -6.12 -23.02
CA ALA A 700 14.73 -6.83 -22.92
C ALA A 700 13.72 -6.05 -22.06
N ILE A 701 14.18 -5.52 -20.92
CA ILE A 701 13.37 -4.73 -19.97
C ILE A 701 12.89 -3.43 -20.61
N GLY A 702 13.76 -2.69 -21.30
CA GLY A 702 13.42 -1.45 -22.01
C GLY A 702 12.42 -1.69 -23.14
N ASN A 703 12.57 -2.79 -23.89
CA ASN A 703 11.58 -3.17 -24.90
C ASN A 703 10.24 -3.62 -24.28
N GLN A 704 10.27 -4.36 -23.17
CA GLN A 704 9.06 -4.88 -22.54
C GLN A 704 8.32 -3.83 -21.72
N TYR A 705 9.02 -3.00 -20.95
CA TYR A 705 8.50 -2.08 -19.95
C TYR A 705 8.75 -0.61 -20.27
N GLY A 706 9.47 -0.29 -21.36
CA GLY A 706 9.87 1.04 -21.82
C GLY A 706 11.17 1.55 -21.21
N GLU A 707 11.85 2.45 -21.93
CA GLU A 707 13.06 3.14 -21.47
C GLU A 707 12.85 3.87 -20.11
N GLU A 708 11.63 4.37 -19.86
CA GLU A 708 11.28 5.04 -18.60
C GLU A 708 11.32 4.10 -17.37
N ALA A 709 11.17 2.79 -17.57
CA ALA A 709 11.27 1.80 -16.48
C ALA A 709 12.73 1.61 -16.01
N LEU A 710 13.70 1.84 -16.89
CA LEU A 710 15.14 1.79 -16.55
C LEU A 710 15.54 3.02 -15.72
N ASN A 711 15.00 4.20 -16.08
CA ASN A 711 15.24 5.47 -15.37
C ASN A 711 14.64 5.52 -13.95
N TRP A 712 13.76 4.58 -13.61
CA TRP A 712 13.15 4.46 -12.28
C TRP A 712 14.11 3.90 -11.22
N VAL A 713 15.04 3.04 -11.63
CA VAL A 713 16.05 2.45 -10.74
C VAL A 713 17.12 3.49 -10.40
N ASP A 714 17.53 4.33 -11.35
CA ASP A 714 18.53 5.38 -11.12
C ASP A 714 18.02 6.53 -10.24
N ASN A 715 16.74 6.92 -10.36
CA ASN A 715 16.18 8.04 -9.59
C ASN A 715 15.70 7.68 -8.17
N SER A 716 15.63 6.39 -7.83
CA SER A 716 15.38 5.94 -6.46
C SER A 716 16.67 5.77 -5.65
N SER A 717 17.83 5.90 -6.30
CA SER A 717 19.16 5.66 -5.74
C SER A 717 19.95 6.95 -5.41
N ASN A 718 19.34 8.14 -5.58
CA ASN A 718 19.94 9.45 -5.26
C ASN A 718 19.22 10.17 -4.11
#